data_AF-A0A3A9UB91-F1
#
_entry.id   AF-A0A3A9UB91-F1
#
_cell.length_a   1.000
_cell.length_b   1.000
_cell.length_c   1.000
_cell.angle_alpha   90.00
_cell.angle_beta   90.00
_cell.angle_gamma   90.00
#
_symmetry.space_group_name_H-M   'P 1'
#
loop_
_entity.id
_entity.type
_entity.pdbx_description
1 polymer ?
#
loop_
_entity_poly.entity_id
_entity_poly.type
_entity_poly.pdbx_seq_one_letter_code
_entity_poly.pdbx_strand_id
1 'polypeptide(L)'
;MAFYLQMLEAEATIPNWQASGDFTITAGLKFKAVEELFIGLQSSGNSYIATFPSGELLFKASSAIFTGYNPPIDQYIELTITRVGSAISISVDGSEIASGTDSGTMNIDAIGFNSNSGYSGASIDLYYLTLSTAGDDRSYVVTDSALEDENEVSGSNNATFITPMATYNFVEYSQGSGTVTANAGPNLNAEPNDPVILDGSASTSTGDPITSYTWTQISPASPTVIIGNANNAIANFDAPDITENFVFQLEVSNGDTTDTDTVTVVVQQGVVAGTYNIVWDGDSRTFGTGSDPVLPVPDRVNDLLTPTPTFSNFGVGGQQTSDAQSTFNANVIPAYDESREFNIYVLNGFGINDCRLGRSSSDIIASLTDLAERAKALGFYVVISTIPPRDTSTETIEATRVAVNDWIMSNTETSIDLRYDLNSDERIGVWSSYYYSDISHLNYAGQDIWAENISIAIADEFEGLSTSAVPVNQTPTANAGPDQSVAAATQFMLDGTGSLDTDGTIVEWRWTQTAGDTVILNLEDPARPTATSPSRTIAQTLTFQLITVDDEGEESSPGTVNVNVAAVVLSEILKVIERLDFDLATQGDVNAYFGRANREVMKLKPSDPTGLALDADGFMLLDSNTIEEVRVIAGGSSISSKTDSINLDGSEMLVRLGDLEASKNGSLYFSIVVFVEGDTKGVVVSSKGSSGNKPMSYVTL
;
A
#
# COMPACT_ATOMS: atom_id res chain seq x y z
N MET A 1 -28.96 22.64 -32.98
CA MET A 1 -28.64 21.59 -31.99
C MET A 1 -27.38 22.05 -31.29
N ALA A 2 -27.58 22.96 -30.32
CA ALA A 2 -26.53 23.52 -29.48
C ALA A 2 -26.80 22.93 -28.09
N PHE A 3 -25.81 22.25 -27.52
CA PHE A 3 -25.94 21.56 -26.24
C PHE A 3 -25.43 22.49 -25.12
N TYR A 4 -26.30 22.69 -24.13
CA TYR A 4 -26.12 23.49 -22.92
C TYR A 4 -25.45 22.66 -21.83
N LEU A 5 -24.63 23.30 -20.97
CA LEU A 5 -24.38 22.79 -19.63
C LEU A 5 -25.70 22.85 -18.86
N GLN A 6 -26.18 21.69 -18.41
CA GLN A 6 -27.38 21.59 -17.58
C GLN A 6 -26.92 21.18 -16.18
N MET A 7 -26.91 22.12 -15.23
CA MET A 7 -26.89 21.78 -13.80
C MET A 7 -28.27 21.20 -13.47
N LEU A 8 -28.38 19.88 -13.38
CA LEU A 8 -29.61 19.19 -13.00
C LEU A 8 -29.54 18.77 -11.53
N GLU A 9 -30.42 19.39 -10.75
CA GLU A 9 -31.08 18.87 -9.53
C GLU A 9 -30.18 18.52 -8.32
N ALA A 10 -29.55 19.55 -7.74
CA ALA A 10 -29.48 19.68 -6.28
C ALA A 10 -29.77 21.15 -5.95
N GLU A 11 -30.70 21.41 -5.02
CA GLU A 11 -31.16 22.75 -4.63
C GLU A 11 -30.05 23.57 -3.94
N ALA A 12 -29.08 24.07 -4.71
CA ALA A 12 -28.19 25.15 -4.31
C ALA A 12 -28.23 26.25 -5.38
N THR A 13 -29.39 26.90 -5.49
CA THR A 13 -29.50 28.21 -6.13
C THR A 13 -28.51 29.18 -5.46
N ILE A 14 -27.51 29.67 -6.19
CA ILE A 14 -27.02 31.04 -5.92
C ILE A 14 -28.24 31.92 -6.19
N PRO A 15 -28.85 32.57 -5.20
CA PRO A 15 -30.13 33.24 -5.42
C PRO A 15 -29.89 34.43 -6.36
N ASN A 16 -30.37 34.34 -7.61
CA ASN A 16 -30.57 35.45 -8.57
C ASN A 16 -29.79 36.73 -8.22
N TRP A 17 -28.47 36.72 -8.42
CA TRP A 17 -27.64 37.88 -8.08
C TRP A 17 -27.71 38.93 -9.20
N GLN A 18 -28.26 40.10 -8.87
CA GLN A 18 -28.27 41.27 -9.74
C GLN A 18 -27.30 42.31 -9.18
N ALA A 19 -26.09 42.41 -9.73
CA ALA A 19 -25.18 43.50 -9.36
C ALA A 19 -25.33 44.71 -10.26
N SER A 20 -25.69 45.84 -9.65
CA SER A 20 -25.77 47.15 -10.32
C SER A 20 -24.54 48.04 -10.03
N GLY A 21 -23.52 47.53 -9.31
CA GLY A 21 -22.32 48.27 -8.91
C GLY A 21 -21.00 47.62 -9.34
N ASP A 22 -19.89 48.21 -8.88
CA ASP A 22 -18.52 47.77 -9.13
C ASP A 22 -18.26 46.45 -8.41
N PHE A 23 -17.52 45.55 -9.04
CA PHE A 23 -17.20 44.24 -8.47
C PHE A 23 -15.86 43.71 -8.98
N THR A 24 -15.29 42.79 -8.21
CA THR A 24 -14.13 41.99 -8.61
C THR A 24 -14.42 40.52 -8.32
N ILE A 25 -14.18 39.67 -9.32
CA ILE A 25 -14.21 38.20 -9.17
C ILE A 25 -12.79 37.72 -9.37
N THR A 26 -12.28 36.88 -8.47
CA THR A 26 -10.94 36.30 -8.60
C THR A 26 -11.00 34.79 -8.43
N ALA A 27 -10.36 34.05 -9.31
CA ALA A 27 -10.31 32.59 -9.28
C ALA A 27 -8.86 32.09 -9.45
N GLY A 28 -8.42 31.19 -8.57
CA GLY A 28 -7.14 30.50 -8.68
C GLY A 28 -7.28 29.17 -9.42
N LEU A 29 -6.53 29.01 -10.50
CA LEU A 29 -6.59 27.84 -11.39
C LEU A 29 -5.21 27.20 -11.53
N LYS A 30 -5.12 25.87 -11.51
CA LYS A 30 -3.90 25.13 -11.89
C LYS A 30 -4.18 24.23 -13.09
N PHE A 31 -3.22 24.16 -14.00
CA PHE A 31 -3.31 23.39 -15.24
C PHE A 31 -2.27 22.28 -15.25
N LYS A 32 -2.67 21.00 -15.34
CA LYS A 32 -1.74 19.87 -15.54
C LYS A 32 -1.67 19.48 -17.04
N ALA A 33 -0.46 19.23 -17.57
CA ALA A 33 0.05 19.16 -18.99
C ALA A 33 -0.91 18.72 -20.14
N VAL A 34 -0.78 19.11 -21.44
CA VAL A 34 0.37 19.35 -22.36
C VAL A 34 0.12 20.50 -23.37
N GLU A 35 1.23 21.10 -23.85
CA GLU A 35 1.52 22.13 -24.87
C GLU A 35 0.38 22.92 -25.56
N GLU A 36 0.37 24.22 -25.24
CA GLU A 36 -0.42 25.32 -25.81
C GLU A 36 -1.93 25.31 -25.53
N LEU A 37 -2.32 25.92 -24.41
CA LEU A 37 -3.72 26.23 -24.13
C LEU A 37 -4.03 27.65 -24.62
N PHE A 38 -4.76 27.75 -25.73
CA PHE A 38 -5.30 29.04 -26.19
C PHE A 38 -6.58 29.39 -25.43
N ILE A 39 -6.51 30.35 -24.52
CA ILE A 39 -7.71 31.00 -23.96
C ILE A 39 -8.27 31.96 -25.02
N GLY A 40 -9.30 31.53 -25.74
CA GLY A 40 -9.96 32.34 -26.77
C GLY A 40 -11.47 32.39 -26.60
N LEU A 41 -12.02 33.56 -26.29
CA LEU A 41 -13.47 33.83 -26.41
C LEU A 41 -13.79 34.10 -27.90
N GLN A 42 -14.26 33.10 -28.64
CA GLN A 42 -14.67 33.33 -30.03
C GLN A 42 -16.07 33.96 -30.12
N SER A 43 -16.13 35.09 -30.82
CA SER A 43 -17.35 35.75 -31.27
C SER A 43 -17.95 35.03 -32.48
N SER A 44 -19.23 34.69 -32.44
CA SER A 44 -20.04 34.59 -33.66
C SER A 44 -21.21 35.58 -33.58
N GLY A 45 -21.10 36.68 -34.33
CA GLY A 45 -22.23 37.54 -34.67
C GLY A 45 -22.83 38.42 -33.57
N ASN A 46 -22.05 39.34 -32.97
CA ASN A 46 -22.50 40.60 -32.32
C ASN A 46 -23.80 40.60 -31.48
N SER A 47 -24.19 39.50 -30.82
CA SER A 47 -25.28 39.44 -29.82
C SER A 47 -25.14 38.17 -28.97
N TYR A 48 -25.22 38.29 -27.64
CA TYR A 48 -25.43 37.14 -26.75
C TYR A 48 -26.92 37.06 -26.41
N ILE A 49 -27.51 35.86 -26.47
CA ILE A 49 -28.94 35.64 -26.21
C ILE A 49 -29.07 34.75 -24.98
N ALA A 50 -29.77 35.25 -23.96
CA ALA A 50 -30.25 34.44 -22.85
C ALA A 50 -31.78 34.28 -22.99
N THR A 51 -32.27 33.04 -23.03
CA THR A 51 -33.70 32.71 -23.15
C THR A 51 -34.17 32.00 -21.89
N PHE A 52 -35.22 32.51 -21.25
CA PHE A 52 -35.79 31.97 -20.00
C PHE A 52 -37.29 31.63 -20.16
N PRO A 53 -37.89 30.83 -19.25
CA PRO A 53 -39.33 30.52 -19.28
C PRO A 53 -40.27 31.74 -19.18
N SER A 54 -39.77 32.91 -18.77
CA SER A 54 -40.54 34.15 -18.61
C SER A 54 -40.18 35.29 -19.60
N GLY A 55 -39.29 35.06 -20.58
CA GLY A 55 -38.93 36.05 -21.62
C GLY A 55 -37.43 36.09 -21.97
N GLU A 56 -37.10 36.71 -23.11
CA GLU A 56 -35.72 36.84 -23.62
C GLU A 56 -35.07 38.18 -23.21
N LEU A 57 -33.76 38.13 -22.93
CA LEU A 57 -32.93 39.32 -22.70
C LEU A 57 -31.72 39.30 -23.66
N LEU A 58 -31.54 40.42 -24.40
CA LEU A 58 -30.50 40.59 -25.42
C LEU A 58 -29.29 41.35 -24.87
N PHE A 59 -28.08 40.85 -25.13
CA PHE A 59 -26.84 41.59 -24.94
C PHE A 59 -26.33 42.18 -26.26
N LYS A 60 -25.86 43.43 -26.21
CA LYS A 60 -25.07 44.06 -27.28
C LYS A 60 -23.75 44.55 -26.72
N ALA A 61 -22.69 43.74 -26.82
CA ALA A 61 -21.34 44.22 -26.62
C ALA A 61 -20.82 44.73 -27.98
N SER A 62 -20.58 46.04 -28.10
CA SER A 62 -19.89 46.59 -29.25
C SER A 62 -18.39 46.36 -29.11
N SER A 63 -17.90 45.38 -29.87
CA SER A 63 -16.49 45.21 -30.26
C SER A 63 -15.46 45.12 -29.12
N ALA A 64 -15.13 43.90 -28.71
CA ALA A 64 -13.82 43.58 -28.17
C ALA A 64 -13.28 42.34 -28.90
N ILE A 65 -12.04 42.42 -29.38
CA ILE A 65 -11.28 41.30 -29.97
C ILE A 65 -10.35 40.83 -28.86
N PHE A 66 -10.47 39.56 -28.44
CA PHE A 66 -9.64 38.97 -27.39
C PHE A 66 -8.60 38.04 -28.03
N THR A 67 -7.30 38.33 -27.84
CA THR A 67 -6.21 37.45 -28.29
C THR A 67 -5.02 37.46 -27.33
N GLY A 68 -4.62 36.27 -26.89
CA GLY A 68 -3.21 35.88 -26.71
C GLY A 68 -2.68 35.83 -25.28
N TYR A 69 -3.01 34.77 -24.52
CA TYR A 69 -2.19 34.32 -23.39
C TYR A 69 -2.07 32.80 -23.42
N ASN A 70 -0.84 32.29 -23.25
CA ASN A 70 -0.51 30.87 -23.24
C ASN A 70 0.16 30.56 -21.88
N PRO A 71 -0.56 30.02 -20.89
CA PRO A 71 -0.03 29.81 -19.55
C PRO A 71 1.01 28.67 -19.52
N PRO A 72 2.05 28.76 -18.68
CA PRO A 72 2.98 27.65 -18.46
C PRO A 72 2.30 26.45 -17.79
N ILE A 73 2.74 25.24 -18.14
CA ILE A 73 2.22 23.97 -17.60
C ILE A 73 2.57 23.85 -16.11
N ASP A 74 1.64 23.27 -15.32
CA ASP A 74 1.75 23.04 -13.87
C ASP A 74 1.87 24.30 -12.99
N GLN A 75 1.66 25.48 -13.57
CA GLN A 75 1.62 26.73 -12.84
C GLN A 75 0.20 27.13 -12.43
N TYR A 76 0.12 27.77 -11.27
CA TYR A 76 -1.08 28.44 -10.80
C TYR A 76 -1.21 29.77 -11.53
N ILE A 77 -2.39 30.03 -12.08
CA ILE A 77 -2.75 31.35 -12.60
C ILE A 77 -3.95 31.90 -11.84
N GLU A 78 -3.93 33.20 -11.60
CA GLU A 78 -5.05 33.94 -11.02
C GLU A 78 -5.81 34.66 -12.14
N LEU A 79 -7.07 34.29 -12.34
CA LEU A 79 -7.96 35.00 -13.26
C LEU A 79 -8.83 35.98 -12.48
N THR A 80 -8.72 37.27 -12.82
CA THR A 80 -9.50 38.33 -12.19
C THR A 80 -10.38 39.04 -13.22
N ILE A 81 -11.66 39.22 -12.89
CA ILE A 81 -12.63 40.00 -13.67
C ILE A 81 -13.07 41.18 -12.80
N THR A 82 -12.84 42.41 -13.28
CA THR A 82 -13.19 43.61 -12.54
C THR A 82 -14.17 44.45 -13.34
N ARG A 83 -15.19 44.99 -12.66
CA ARG A 83 -16.07 46.03 -13.18
C ARG A 83 -15.92 47.30 -12.34
N VAL A 84 -15.64 48.41 -12.99
CA VAL A 84 -15.64 49.76 -12.40
C VAL A 84 -16.50 50.68 -13.25
N GLY A 85 -17.65 51.10 -12.72
CA GLY A 85 -18.71 51.78 -13.44
C GLY A 85 -19.22 50.94 -14.61
N SER A 86 -19.10 51.47 -15.83
CA SER A 86 -19.42 50.75 -17.07
C SER A 86 -18.21 50.01 -17.66
N ALA A 87 -17.00 50.16 -17.12
CA ALA A 87 -15.81 49.51 -17.64
C ALA A 87 -15.64 48.11 -17.04
N ILE A 88 -15.22 47.14 -17.85
CA ILE A 88 -14.89 45.77 -17.44
C ILE A 88 -13.48 45.46 -17.91
N SER A 89 -12.67 44.84 -17.05
CA SER A 89 -11.35 44.30 -17.37
C SER A 89 -11.25 42.84 -16.95
N ILE A 90 -10.43 42.06 -17.67
CA ILE A 90 -10.04 40.70 -17.29
C ILE A 90 -8.51 40.68 -17.27
N SER A 91 -7.95 40.18 -16.18
CA SER A 91 -6.53 40.01 -16.00
C SER A 91 -6.18 38.58 -15.64
N VAL A 92 -4.98 38.16 -16.05
CA VAL A 92 -4.35 36.91 -15.62
C VAL A 92 -3.07 37.27 -14.90
N ASP A 93 -2.89 36.78 -13.68
CA ASP A 93 -1.74 37.08 -12.81
C ASP A 93 -1.49 38.60 -12.70
N GLY A 94 -2.58 39.36 -12.54
CA GLY A 94 -2.57 40.82 -12.47
C GLY A 94 -2.29 41.55 -13.80
N SER A 95 -1.99 40.83 -14.90
CA SER A 95 -1.80 41.43 -16.23
C SER A 95 -3.13 41.51 -16.98
N GLU A 96 -3.61 42.71 -17.31
CA GLU A 96 -4.83 42.89 -18.10
C GLU A 96 -4.66 42.28 -19.50
N ILE A 97 -5.47 41.26 -19.80
CA ILE A 97 -5.48 40.59 -21.11
C ILE A 97 -6.65 41.05 -21.98
N ALA A 98 -7.60 41.80 -21.39
CA ALA A 98 -8.89 42.12 -22.00
C ALA A 98 -9.59 43.27 -21.27
N SER A 99 -10.20 44.20 -22.02
CA SER A 99 -11.10 45.22 -21.44
C SER A 99 -12.23 45.63 -22.39
N GLY A 100 -13.32 46.17 -21.83
CA GLY A 100 -14.54 46.54 -22.55
C GLY A 100 -15.49 47.43 -21.72
N THR A 101 -16.69 47.70 -22.25
CA THR A 101 -17.74 48.43 -21.52
C THR A 101 -19.10 47.72 -21.57
N ASP A 102 -19.80 47.69 -20.44
CA ASP A 102 -21.16 47.14 -20.29
C ASP A 102 -22.22 48.25 -20.38
N SER A 103 -23.40 47.92 -20.90
CA SER A 103 -24.56 48.81 -21.04
C SER A 103 -25.81 48.34 -20.25
N GLY A 104 -25.69 47.38 -19.31
CA GLY A 104 -26.83 46.83 -18.57
C GLY A 104 -26.51 46.24 -17.18
N THR A 105 -27.42 45.38 -16.69
CA THR A 105 -27.27 44.60 -15.44
C THR A 105 -26.76 43.20 -15.79
N MET A 106 -25.73 42.71 -15.09
CA MET A 106 -25.12 41.40 -15.34
C MET A 106 -25.70 40.35 -14.36
N ASN A 107 -26.23 39.24 -14.88
CA ASN A 107 -26.52 38.03 -14.12
C ASN A 107 -25.47 36.98 -14.48
N ILE A 108 -24.75 36.43 -13.50
CA ILE A 108 -23.68 35.45 -13.69
C ILE A 108 -24.12 34.15 -13.05
N ASP A 109 -24.56 33.18 -13.86
CA ASP A 109 -24.90 31.84 -13.37
C ASP A 109 -23.87 30.76 -13.76
N ALA A 110 -22.92 31.04 -14.68
CA ALA A 110 -21.82 30.11 -15.02
C ALA A 110 -20.66 30.80 -15.78
N ILE A 111 -19.41 30.40 -15.49
CA ILE A 111 -18.20 30.71 -16.29
C ILE A 111 -17.81 29.43 -17.05
N GLY A 112 -17.69 29.50 -18.38
CA GLY A 112 -17.33 28.35 -19.23
C GLY A 112 -15.96 28.52 -19.89
N PHE A 113 -15.13 27.48 -19.84
CA PHE A 113 -13.86 27.38 -20.57
C PHE A 113 -14.05 26.49 -21.80
N ASN A 114 -13.44 26.83 -22.93
CA ASN A 114 -13.56 26.03 -24.16
C ASN A 114 -12.17 25.82 -24.76
N SER A 115 -11.80 24.58 -25.04
CA SER A 115 -10.59 24.24 -25.80
C SER A 115 -10.96 24.06 -27.28
N ASN A 116 -10.21 24.70 -28.18
CA ASN A 116 -10.52 24.71 -29.62
C ASN A 116 -9.82 23.60 -30.40
N SER A 117 -9.27 22.61 -29.72
CA SER A 117 -8.45 21.57 -30.33
C SER A 117 -8.59 20.29 -29.52
N GLY A 118 -8.91 19.19 -30.23
CA GLY A 118 -9.16 17.89 -29.62
C GLY A 118 -7.91 17.37 -28.92
N TYR A 119 -7.90 17.44 -27.59
CA TYR A 119 -6.83 16.93 -26.75
C TYR A 119 -7.43 16.09 -25.62
N SER A 120 -6.85 14.91 -25.40
CA SER A 120 -7.16 14.03 -24.27
C SER A 120 -6.10 14.21 -23.19
N GLY A 121 -6.50 14.31 -21.92
CA GLY A 121 -5.59 14.23 -20.77
C GLY A 121 -5.28 15.53 -20.02
N ALA A 122 -5.92 16.67 -20.32
CA ALA A 122 -5.73 17.91 -19.55
C ALA A 122 -6.77 18.04 -18.43
N SER A 123 -6.34 18.39 -17.21
CA SER A 123 -7.20 18.73 -16.07
C SER A 123 -7.04 20.21 -15.66
N ILE A 124 -8.11 20.82 -15.16
CA ILE A 124 -8.11 22.16 -14.58
C ILE A 124 -8.66 22.04 -13.16
N ASP A 125 -7.83 22.41 -12.19
CA ASP A 125 -8.20 22.39 -10.78
C ASP A 125 -8.54 23.81 -10.32
N LEU A 126 -9.73 24.00 -9.74
CA LEU A 126 -10.18 25.27 -9.15
C LEU A 126 -9.85 25.28 -7.66
N TYR A 127 -8.92 26.16 -7.25
CA TYR A 127 -8.42 26.21 -5.88
C TYR A 127 -9.25 27.12 -4.97
N TYR A 128 -9.66 28.25 -5.49
CA TYR A 128 -10.52 29.19 -4.78
C TYR A 128 -11.29 30.05 -5.78
N LEU A 129 -12.44 30.55 -5.34
CA LEU A 129 -13.21 31.57 -6.02
C LEU A 129 -13.56 32.62 -4.97
N THR A 130 -13.23 33.88 -5.23
CA THR A 130 -13.59 35.02 -4.40
C THR A 130 -14.39 36.03 -5.22
N LEU A 131 -15.37 36.65 -4.57
CA LEU A 131 -16.20 37.70 -5.14
C LEU A 131 -16.17 38.87 -4.16
N SER A 132 -15.91 40.08 -4.65
CA SER A 132 -16.04 41.31 -3.88
C SER A 132 -16.85 42.34 -4.65
N THR A 133 -17.63 43.17 -3.95
CA THR A 133 -18.36 44.29 -4.55
C THR A 133 -18.09 45.58 -3.80
N ALA A 134 -18.12 46.71 -4.51
CA ALA A 134 -18.04 48.01 -3.86
C ALA A 134 -19.33 48.29 -3.08
N GLY A 135 -19.27 48.11 -1.76
CA GLY A 135 -20.33 48.45 -0.81
C GLY A 135 -21.11 47.28 -0.21
N ASP A 136 -20.72 46.04 -0.49
CA ASP A 136 -21.24 44.83 0.16
C ASP A 136 -20.05 43.90 0.47
N ASP A 137 -19.63 43.88 1.74
CA ASP A 137 -18.47 43.14 2.27
C ASP A 137 -18.80 41.63 2.41
N ARG A 138 -19.18 40.99 1.31
CA ARG A 138 -19.48 39.55 1.27
C ARG A 138 -18.48 38.83 0.37
N SER A 139 -17.48 38.21 0.98
CA SER A 139 -16.58 37.27 0.33
C SER A 139 -17.12 35.86 0.47
N TYR A 140 -17.40 35.19 -0.65
CA TYR A 140 -17.65 33.75 -0.67
C TYR A 140 -16.31 33.08 -0.96
N VAL A 141 -15.86 32.17 -0.10
CA VAL A 141 -14.69 31.32 -0.37
C VAL A 141 -15.16 29.88 -0.33
N VAL A 142 -14.94 29.15 -1.42
CA VAL A 142 -15.05 27.68 -1.41
C VAL A 142 -13.69 27.17 -0.96
N THR A 143 -13.58 26.69 0.27
CA THR A 143 -12.39 25.96 0.73
C THR A 143 -12.73 24.50 0.98
N ASP A 144 -11.94 23.61 0.37
CA ASP A 144 -11.31 22.43 0.98
C ASP A 144 -11.66 21.00 0.47
N SER A 145 -10.59 20.19 0.48
CA SER A 145 -10.40 18.73 0.67
C SER A 145 -11.12 17.67 -0.17
N ALA A 146 -11.93 18.01 -1.17
CA ALA A 146 -12.67 17.01 -1.96
C ALA A 146 -12.22 16.82 -3.43
N LEU A 147 -11.02 17.27 -3.82
CA LEU A 147 -10.57 17.27 -5.23
C LEU A 147 -9.45 16.27 -5.58
N GLU A 148 -9.13 15.30 -4.70
CA GLU A 148 -8.15 14.24 -4.98
C GLU A 148 -8.73 13.01 -5.71
N ASP A 149 -9.69 13.19 -6.63
CA ASP A 149 -10.04 12.12 -7.56
C ASP A 149 -9.56 12.48 -8.97
N GLU A 150 -8.41 11.87 -9.35
CA GLU A 150 -7.92 11.87 -10.73
C GLU A 150 -8.97 11.24 -11.64
N ASN A 151 -9.67 12.07 -12.42
CA ASN A 151 -10.54 11.58 -13.48
C ASN A 151 -9.81 11.66 -14.82
N GLU A 152 -9.17 10.55 -15.20
CA GLU A 152 -8.59 10.35 -16.52
C GLU A 152 -9.70 10.27 -17.58
N VAL A 153 -9.66 11.11 -18.61
CA VAL A 153 -10.68 11.09 -19.69
C VAL A 153 -10.02 10.96 -21.07
N SER A 154 -10.42 9.90 -21.78
CA SER A 154 -10.12 9.70 -23.20
C SER A 154 -11.38 9.91 -24.06
N GLY A 155 -11.31 10.77 -25.09
CA GLY A 155 -12.40 10.92 -26.06
C GLY A 155 -12.31 12.15 -26.98
N SER A 156 -12.54 11.95 -28.28
CA SER A 156 -12.43 12.95 -29.35
C SER A 156 -13.63 13.91 -29.46
N ASN A 157 -13.34 15.18 -29.74
CA ASN A 157 -14.20 16.26 -30.27
C ASN A 157 -15.65 16.33 -29.75
N ASN A 158 -15.92 17.36 -28.92
CA ASN A 158 -17.18 17.64 -28.21
C ASN A 158 -17.46 16.72 -27.01
N ALA A 159 -16.53 16.65 -26.05
CA ALA A 159 -16.78 16.04 -24.76
C ALA A 159 -17.42 17.04 -23.79
N THR A 160 -18.52 16.65 -23.16
CA THR A 160 -19.22 17.40 -22.11
C THR A 160 -18.58 17.09 -20.77
N PHE A 161 -18.17 18.11 -20.01
CA PHE A 161 -17.74 17.97 -18.62
C PHE A 161 -18.97 17.84 -17.71
N ILE A 162 -19.10 16.73 -16.97
CA ILE A 162 -20.10 16.59 -15.91
C ILE A 162 -19.40 15.99 -14.68
N THR A 163 -19.16 16.82 -13.67
CA THR A 163 -18.85 16.35 -12.31
C THR A 163 -20.16 16.22 -11.52
N PRO A 164 -20.42 15.12 -10.80
CA PRO A 164 -21.50 15.08 -9.81
C PRO A 164 -21.11 15.99 -8.63
N MET A 165 -21.97 16.96 -8.28
CA MET A 165 -21.73 17.85 -7.14
C MET A 165 -21.77 17.09 -5.81
N ALA A 166 -20.69 17.20 -5.03
CA ALA A 166 -20.79 17.17 -3.58
C ALA A 166 -21.58 18.42 -3.13
N THR A 167 -22.37 18.31 -2.06
CA THR A 167 -23.20 19.42 -1.58
C THR A 167 -22.30 20.47 -0.93
N TYR A 168 -22.13 21.64 -1.55
CA TYR A 168 -21.31 22.73 -0.99
C TYR A 168 -22.14 23.57 -0.01
N ASN A 169 -21.70 23.64 1.25
CA ASN A 169 -22.31 24.48 2.27
C ASN A 169 -21.68 25.88 2.24
N PHE A 170 -22.47 26.91 1.94
CA PHE A 170 -22.06 28.30 2.10
C PHE A 170 -22.32 28.74 3.55
N VAL A 171 -21.29 29.19 4.27
CA VAL A 171 -21.42 29.68 5.65
C VAL A 171 -21.43 31.21 5.65
N GLU A 172 -22.50 31.82 6.17
CA GLU A 172 -22.51 33.25 6.52
C GLU A 172 -21.70 33.46 7.81
N TYR A 173 -20.67 34.32 7.77
CA TYR A 173 -19.94 34.72 8.97
C TYR A 173 -20.39 36.11 9.45
N SER A 174 -20.83 36.20 10.71
CA SER A 174 -21.00 37.47 11.41
C SER A 174 -19.74 37.79 12.21
N GLN A 175 -19.15 38.95 11.91
CA GLN A 175 -18.11 39.70 12.64
C GLN A 175 -17.87 39.23 14.09
N GLY A 176 -16.73 38.57 14.29
CA GLY A 176 -16.18 38.25 15.59
C GLY A 176 -14.67 38.31 15.52
N SER A 177 -14.08 39.32 16.20
CA SER A 177 -12.65 39.61 16.36
C SER A 177 -11.75 38.39 16.17
N GLY A 178 -11.29 38.21 14.94
CA GLY A 178 -10.43 37.10 14.57
C GLY A 178 -8.95 37.34 14.86
N THR A 179 -8.21 36.30 15.28
CA THR A 179 -6.74 36.35 15.34
C THR A 179 -6.13 35.63 14.14
N VAL A 180 -5.10 36.22 13.54
CA VAL A 180 -4.27 35.60 12.49
C VAL A 180 -3.05 34.87 13.08
N THR A 181 -2.58 33.85 12.37
CA THR A 181 -1.32 33.16 12.63
C THR A 181 -0.55 33.03 11.33
N ALA A 182 0.60 33.70 11.25
CA ALA A 182 1.46 33.68 10.07
C ALA A 182 2.27 32.38 10.04
N ASN A 183 2.46 31.83 8.85
CA ASN A 183 3.32 30.69 8.59
C ASN A 183 4.08 30.97 7.29
N ALA A 184 5.38 31.19 7.39
CA ALA A 184 6.26 31.53 6.26
C ALA A 184 6.79 30.30 5.51
N GLY A 185 6.41 29.09 5.93
CA GLY A 185 6.90 27.83 5.38
C GLY A 185 8.25 27.39 5.96
N PRO A 186 8.74 26.19 5.57
CA PRO A 186 10.03 25.68 6.02
C PRO A 186 11.19 26.48 5.40
N ASN A 187 12.37 26.41 6.04
CA ASN A 187 13.61 26.94 5.44
C ASN A 187 13.91 26.25 4.10
N LEU A 188 14.55 27.00 3.20
CA LEU A 188 14.80 26.59 1.82
C LEU A 188 16.29 26.61 1.50
N ASN A 189 16.67 25.82 0.50
CA ASN A 189 18.00 25.82 -0.10
C ASN A 189 17.86 26.15 -1.59
N ALA A 190 18.78 26.94 -2.14
CA ALA A 190 18.77 27.32 -3.54
C ALA A 190 20.18 27.49 -4.10
N GLU A 191 20.33 27.24 -5.40
CA GLU A 191 21.56 27.52 -6.13
C GLU A 191 21.57 28.96 -6.68
N PRO A 192 22.74 29.56 -6.95
CA PRO A 192 22.86 30.79 -7.70
C PRO A 192 21.99 30.82 -8.97
N ASN A 193 21.14 31.86 -9.06
CA ASN A 193 20.19 32.13 -10.15
C ASN A 193 18.95 31.22 -10.18
N ASP A 194 18.76 30.32 -9.21
CA ASP A 194 17.53 29.55 -9.11
C ASP A 194 16.35 30.44 -8.73
N PRO A 195 15.15 30.18 -9.29
CA PRO A 195 13.93 30.79 -8.80
C PRO A 195 13.56 30.18 -7.45
N VAL A 196 13.45 31.03 -6.43
CA VAL A 196 13.03 30.64 -5.07
C VAL A 196 11.58 31.03 -4.86
N ILE A 197 10.79 30.11 -4.30
CA ILE A 197 9.37 30.32 -3.96
C ILE A 197 9.23 30.42 -2.45
N LEU A 198 8.61 31.50 -1.97
CA LEU A 198 8.23 31.70 -0.58
C LEU A 198 6.72 31.44 -0.48
N ASP A 199 6.32 30.46 0.34
CA ASP A 199 4.92 30.02 0.43
C ASP A 199 4.35 30.24 1.83
N GLY A 200 3.49 31.24 1.94
CA GLY A 200 2.77 31.63 3.14
C GLY A 200 1.34 31.11 3.21
N SER A 201 0.92 30.27 2.26
CA SER A 201 -0.47 29.83 2.10
C SER A 201 -0.99 29.03 3.29
N ALA A 202 -0.10 28.43 4.10
CA ALA A 202 -0.45 27.74 5.33
C ALA A 202 -0.80 28.68 6.51
N SER A 203 -0.74 30.01 6.31
CA SER A 203 -1.17 30.98 7.31
C SER A 203 -2.68 30.88 7.55
N THR A 204 -3.11 31.04 8.80
CA THR A 204 -4.52 30.84 9.17
C THR A 204 -5.10 32.07 9.85
N SER A 205 -6.42 32.19 9.82
CA SER A 205 -7.15 33.18 10.61
C SER A 205 -8.36 32.52 11.26
N THR A 206 -8.60 32.83 12.52
CA THR A 206 -9.84 32.47 13.21
C THR A 206 -10.84 33.60 12.99
N GLY A 207 -12.10 33.32 12.66
CA GLY A 207 -13.10 34.37 12.42
C GLY A 207 -12.96 35.00 11.04
N ASP A 208 -12.38 36.20 10.95
CA ASP A 208 -12.29 36.98 9.71
C ASP A 208 -11.22 36.44 8.75
N PRO A 209 -11.45 36.40 7.43
CA PRO A 209 -10.48 35.87 6.47
C PRO A 209 -9.22 36.71 6.41
N ILE A 210 -8.09 36.10 6.02
CA ILE A 210 -6.87 36.83 5.72
C ILE A 210 -7.12 37.77 4.54
N THR A 211 -6.77 39.05 4.71
CA THR A 211 -6.97 40.12 3.75
C THR A 211 -5.67 40.60 3.10
N SER A 212 -4.50 40.34 3.70
CA SER A 212 -3.21 40.72 3.11
C SER A 212 -2.05 39.84 3.59
N TYR A 213 -1.08 39.65 2.68
CA TYR A 213 0.24 39.11 2.96
C TYR A 213 1.28 40.20 2.66
N THR A 214 2.42 40.19 3.33
CA THR A 214 3.54 41.08 3.02
C THR A 214 4.87 40.40 3.32
N TRP A 215 5.67 40.19 2.28
CA TRP A 215 7.01 39.60 2.34
C TRP A 215 8.09 40.67 2.35
N THR A 216 8.98 40.61 3.34
CA THR A 216 10.11 41.54 3.49
C THR A 216 11.40 40.79 3.76
N GLN A 217 12.47 41.12 3.01
CA GLN A 217 13.81 40.66 3.36
C GLN A 217 14.33 41.39 4.60
N ILE A 218 14.68 40.63 5.65
CA ILE A 218 15.24 41.15 6.91
C ILE A 218 16.77 41.04 6.93
N SER A 219 17.34 39.99 6.34
CA SER A 219 18.79 39.74 6.32
C SER A 219 19.21 39.04 5.02
N PRO A 220 20.44 39.26 4.51
CA PRO A 220 21.33 40.36 4.88
C PRO A 220 20.72 41.71 4.48
N ALA A 221 21.22 42.82 5.02
CA ALA A 221 20.77 44.17 4.59
C ALA A 221 21.24 44.52 3.16
N SER A 222 22.23 43.80 2.65
CA SER A 222 22.74 43.86 1.28
C SER A 222 23.48 42.55 0.95
N PRO A 223 23.32 41.99 -0.26
CA PRO A 223 22.44 42.47 -1.33
C PRO A 223 20.95 42.27 -1.01
N THR A 224 20.10 43.16 -1.52
CA THR A 224 18.64 42.99 -1.48
C THR A 224 18.16 42.28 -2.74
N VAL A 225 17.30 41.28 -2.59
CA VAL A 225 16.62 40.63 -3.72
C VAL A 225 15.35 41.39 -4.10
N ILE A 226 14.91 41.26 -5.36
CA ILE A 226 13.62 41.78 -5.80
C ILE A 226 12.58 40.68 -5.58
N ILE A 227 11.69 40.88 -4.60
CA ILE A 227 10.63 39.91 -4.29
C ILE A 227 9.44 40.15 -5.23
N GLY A 228 9.24 39.24 -6.19
CA GLY A 228 8.04 39.14 -7.00
C GLY A 228 6.84 38.69 -6.16
N ASN A 229 5.66 39.24 -6.44
CA ASN A 229 4.41 38.93 -5.73
C ASN A 229 4.49 39.08 -4.20
N ALA A 230 5.29 40.04 -3.71
CA ALA A 230 5.55 40.22 -2.28
C ALA A 230 4.31 40.45 -1.40
N ASN A 231 3.15 40.78 -1.98
CA ASN A 231 1.91 40.99 -1.23
C ASN A 231 0.92 39.81 -1.31
N ASN A 232 1.35 38.68 -1.88
CA ASN A 232 0.54 37.49 -2.04
C ASN A 232 1.00 36.39 -1.08
N ALA A 233 0.14 35.38 -0.87
CA ALA A 233 0.51 34.20 -0.08
C ALA A 233 1.77 33.51 -0.65
N ILE A 234 1.89 33.46 -1.98
CA ILE A 234 3.05 32.92 -2.68
C ILE A 234 3.84 34.08 -3.31
N ALA A 235 5.07 34.25 -2.87
CA ALA A 235 6.04 35.20 -3.41
C ALA A 235 7.24 34.46 -4.04
N ASN A 236 8.05 35.15 -4.84
CA ASN A 236 9.25 34.55 -5.43
C ASN A 236 10.38 35.57 -5.57
N PHE A 237 11.60 35.09 -5.74
CA PHE A 237 12.75 35.90 -6.17
C PHE A 237 13.79 34.99 -6.85
N ASP A 238 14.66 35.58 -7.68
CA ASP A 238 15.81 34.85 -8.23
C ASP A 238 16.98 34.91 -7.23
N ALA A 239 17.50 33.75 -6.85
CA ALA A 239 18.64 33.65 -5.94
C ALA A 239 19.87 34.37 -6.53
N PRO A 240 20.50 35.30 -5.79
CA PRO A 240 21.65 36.02 -6.29
C PRO A 240 22.87 35.10 -6.42
N ASP A 241 23.77 35.40 -7.36
CA ASP A 241 25.00 34.62 -7.60
C ASP A 241 26.08 34.85 -6.52
N ILE A 242 25.76 34.48 -5.29
CA ILE A 242 26.61 34.51 -4.10
C ILE A 242 26.21 33.38 -3.13
N THR A 243 27.15 32.96 -2.28
CA THR A 243 26.83 32.11 -1.13
C THR A 243 26.46 32.99 0.06
N GLU A 244 25.20 32.94 0.51
CA GLU A 244 24.68 33.76 1.61
C GLU A 244 23.32 33.23 2.13
N ASN A 245 23.02 33.51 3.40
CA ASN A 245 21.72 33.18 4.00
C ASN A 245 20.79 34.40 3.99
N PHE A 246 19.67 34.28 3.27
CA PHE A 246 18.62 35.29 3.22
C PHE A 246 17.52 34.95 4.23
N VAL A 247 17.10 35.91 5.04
CA VAL A 247 15.96 35.76 5.96
C VAL A 247 14.85 36.67 5.49
N PHE A 248 13.68 36.08 5.23
CA PHE A 248 12.46 36.78 4.86
C PHE A 248 11.45 36.69 5.98
N GLN A 249 10.71 37.77 6.20
CA GLN A 249 9.55 37.82 7.10
C GLN A 249 8.28 37.92 6.27
N LEU A 250 7.32 37.06 6.60
CA LEU A 250 5.93 37.18 6.20
C LEU A 250 5.16 37.88 7.31
N GLU A 251 4.43 38.94 6.97
CA GLU A 251 3.36 39.53 7.78
C GLU A 251 2.01 39.19 7.16
N VAL A 252 1.05 38.74 7.98
CA VAL A 252 -0.31 38.38 7.56
C VAL A 252 -1.31 39.20 8.34
N SER A 253 -2.37 39.68 7.70
CA SER A 253 -3.47 40.40 8.35
C SER A 253 -4.84 39.89 7.92
N ASN A 254 -5.84 39.99 8.81
CA ASN A 254 -7.26 39.83 8.49
C ASN A 254 -8.01 41.19 8.50
N GLY A 255 -7.29 42.31 8.52
CA GLY A 255 -7.87 43.66 8.61
C GLY A 255 -8.04 44.17 10.05
N ASP A 256 -8.08 43.27 11.03
CA ASP A 256 -8.22 43.59 12.47
C ASP A 256 -6.95 43.32 13.26
N THR A 257 -6.30 42.18 13.02
CA THR A 257 -5.04 41.78 13.66
C THR A 257 -3.97 41.42 12.62
N THR A 258 -2.71 41.41 13.06
CA THR A 258 -1.55 41.02 12.26
C THR A 258 -0.69 40.04 13.04
N ASP A 259 -0.04 39.12 12.33
CA ASP A 259 0.99 38.24 12.87
C ASP A 259 2.14 38.10 11.88
N THR A 260 3.32 37.70 12.36
CA THR A 260 4.52 37.57 11.52
C THR A 260 5.26 36.27 11.74
N ASP A 261 5.83 35.71 10.68
CA ASP A 261 6.71 34.55 10.73
C ASP A 261 7.91 34.73 9.78
N THR A 262 8.97 33.94 9.93
CA THR A 262 10.20 34.06 9.13
C THR A 262 10.63 32.76 8.50
N VAL A 263 11.20 32.85 7.29
CA VAL A 263 11.84 31.75 6.57
C VAL A 263 13.27 32.12 6.19
N THR A 264 14.19 31.17 6.32
CA THR A 264 15.58 31.31 5.87
C THR A 264 15.79 30.58 4.55
N VAL A 265 16.36 31.27 3.57
CA VAL A 265 16.81 30.70 2.30
C VAL A 265 18.34 30.68 2.29
N VAL A 266 18.92 29.49 2.28
CA VAL A 266 20.36 29.27 2.14
C VAL A 266 20.68 29.23 0.66
N VAL A 267 21.32 30.28 0.13
CA VAL A 267 21.85 30.27 -1.23
C VAL A 267 23.29 29.81 -1.15
N GLN A 268 23.62 28.70 -1.80
CA GLN A 268 24.96 28.16 -1.82
C GLN A 268 25.33 27.78 -3.24
N GLN A 269 26.52 28.20 -3.70
CA GLN A 269 27.03 27.77 -4.99
C GLN A 269 27.34 26.28 -4.97
N GLY A 270 26.62 25.55 -5.80
CA GLY A 270 26.66 24.11 -5.95
C GLY A 270 27.94 23.69 -6.64
N VAL A 271 28.57 22.68 -6.05
CA VAL A 271 29.72 22.02 -6.63
C VAL A 271 29.23 21.16 -7.80
N VAL A 272 29.87 21.32 -8.97
CA VAL A 272 29.46 20.68 -10.25
C VAL A 272 29.40 19.15 -10.12
N ALA A 273 28.41 18.51 -10.74
CA ALA A 273 28.36 17.06 -10.88
C ALA A 273 29.68 16.50 -11.46
N GLY A 274 30.30 15.54 -10.75
CA GLY A 274 31.57 14.91 -11.15
C GLY A 274 32.79 15.22 -10.27
N THR A 275 32.61 15.75 -9.06
CA THR A 275 33.72 16.10 -8.15
C THR A 275 34.18 14.95 -7.25
N TYR A 276 33.33 13.95 -7.02
CA TYR A 276 33.55 12.90 -6.01
C TYR A 276 33.68 11.52 -6.66
N ASN A 277 34.65 10.73 -6.17
CA ASN A 277 34.82 9.32 -6.48
C ASN A 277 34.93 8.51 -5.18
N ILE A 278 34.06 7.53 -4.98
CA ILE A 278 34.02 6.71 -3.76
C ILE A 278 34.41 5.26 -4.09
N VAL A 279 35.49 4.80 -3.50
CA VAL A 279 36.01 3.44 -3.65
C VAL A 279 35.75 2.67 -2.37
N TRP A 280 34.91 1.65 -2.46
CA TRP A 280 34.52 0.81 -1.33
C TRP A 280 35.34 -0.48 -1.33
N ASP A 281 35.97 -0.80 -0.21
CA ASP A 281 36.62 -2.10 0.02
C ASP A 281 36.10 -2.70 1.32
N GLY A 282 36.02 -4.02 1.37
CA GLY A 282 35.49 -4.72 2.53
C GLY A 282 35.04 -6.14 2.24
N ASP A 283 34.09 -6.63 3.02
CA ASP A 283 33.70 -8.04 2.98
C ASP A 283 32.33 -8.27 2.33
N SER A 284 31.60 -9.30 2.78
CA SER A 284 30.25 -9.61 2.32
C SER A 284 29.27 -8.47 2.55
N ARG A 285 29.48 -7.63 3.56
CA ARG A 285 28.60 -6.50 3.88
C ARG A 285 28.77 -5.34 2.90
N THR A 286 30.00 -5.11 2.43
CA THR A 286 30.28 -4.16 1.35
C THR A 286 29.83 -4.72 0.00
N PHE A 287 30.03 -6.02 -0.23
CA PHE A 287 29.64 -6.68 -1.48
C PHE A 287 28.11 -6.75 -1.67
N GLY A 288 27.35 -6.91 -0.59
CA GLY A 288 25.92 -7.22 -0.64
C GLY A 288 25.59 -8.72 -0.57
N THR A 289 26.41 -9.56 0.06
CA THR A 289 26.02 -10.98 0.22
C THR A 289 24.88 -11.08 1.22
N GLY A 290 23.80 -11.77 0.86
CA GLY A 290 22.56 -11.86 1.66
C GLY A 290 21.37 -11.15 1.00
N SER A 291 21.61 -10.27 0.03
CA SER A 291 20.56 -9.74 -0.84
C SER A 291 20.22 -10.74 -1.95
N ASP A 292 18.99 -11.27 -1.97
CA ASP A 292 18.31 -11.46 -3.27
C ASP A 292 18.10 -10.04 -3.87
N PRO A 293 17.99 -9.86 -5.19
CA PRO A 293 18.59 -8.69 -5.84
C PRO A 293 17.92 -7.38 -5.39
N VAL A 294 18.75 -6.39 -5.01
CA VAL A 294 18.69 -4.96 -5.39
C VAL A 294 19.28 -4.10 -4.24
N LEU A 295 20.47 -3.54 -4.54
CA LEU A 295 21.19 -2.45 -3.83
C LEU A 295 21.89 -2.79 -2.50
N PRO A 296 23.21 -3.10 -2.52
CA PRO A 296 24.02 -3.09 -1.31
C PRO A 296 24.27 -1.67 -0.80
N VAL A 297 24.79 -1.54 0.43
CA VAL A 297 25.05 -0.23 1.07
C VAL A 297 25.80 0.76 0.17
N PRO A 298 26.87 0.39 -0.58
CA PRO A 298 27.54 1.32 -1.48
C PRO A 298 26.63 1.98 -2.53
N ASP A 299 25.71 1.21 -3.11
CA ASP A 299 24.76 1.71 -4.11
C ASP A 299 23.72 2.63 -3.45
N ARG A 300 23.20 2.26 -2.27
CA ARG A 300 22.28 3.10 -1.50
C ARG A 300 22.90 4.45 -1.12
N VAL A 301 24.17 4.45 -0.70
CA VAL A 301 24.91 5.68 -0.39
C VAL A 301 25.08 6.55 -1.63
N ASN A 302 25.34 5.93 -2.79
CA ASN A 302 25.45 6.65 -4.04
C ASN A 302 24.13 7.35 -4.44
N ASP A 303 22.99 6.71 -4.17
CA ASP A 303 21.66 7.26 -4.45
C ASP A 303 21.27 8.38 -3.47
N LEU A 304 21.79 8.34 -2.23
CA LEU A 304 21.53 9.37 -1.21
C LEU A 304 22.40 10.62 -1.39
N LEU A 305 23.60 10.50 -1.97
CA LEU A 305 24.53 11.62 -2.11
C LEU A 305 24.26 12.49 -3.34
N THR A 306 24.23 13.80 -3.14
CA THR A 306 24.07 14.81 -4.19
C THR A 306 25.19 15.86 -4.10
N PRO A 307 25.93 16.14 -5.20
CA PRO A 307 25.82 15.48 -6.51
C PRO A 307 26.27 14.01 -6.45
N THR A 308 25.66 13.16 -7.29
CA THR A 308 25.95 11.73 -7.32
C THR A 308 27.43 11.47 -7.61
N PRO A 309 28.16 10.76 -6.73
CA PRO A 309 29.57 10.43 -6.93
C PRO A 309 29.74 9.39 -8.06
N THR A 310 30.95 9.25 -8.59
CA THR A 310 31.32 7.96 -9.21
C THR A 310 31.66 6.99 -8.10
N PHE A 311 31.36 5.70 -8.25
CA PHE A 311 31.77 4.74 -7.23
C PHE A 311 32.26 3.41 -7.81
N SER A 312 33.02 2.69 -6.99
CA SER A 312 33.47 1.32 -7.26
C SER A 312 33.29 0.48 -6.00
N ASN A 313 32.65 -0.68 -6.15
CA ASN A 313 32.47 -1.64 -5.06
C ASN A 313 33.41 -2.84 -5.22
N PHE A 314 34.41 -2.93 -4.35
CA PHE A 314 35.38 -4.04 -4.28
C PHE A 314 35.15 -4.97 -3.09
N GLY A 315 33.96 -4.93 -2.46
CA GLY A 315 33.62 -5.88 -1.42
C GLY A 315 33.75 -7.33 -1.90
N VAL A 316 34.23 -8.23 -1.05
CA VAL A 316 34.33 -9.66 -1.37
C VAL A 316 33.80 -10.50 -0.21
N GLY A 317 32.84 -11.39 -0.50
CA GLY A 317 32.26 -12.27 0.50
C GLY A 317 33.31 -13.06 1.29
N GLY A 318 33.31 -12.92 2.61
CA GLY A 318 34.24 -13.61 3.52
C GLY A 318 35.66 -13.05 3.60
N GLN A 319 35.95 -11.93 2.93
CA GLN A 319 37.28 -11.31 2.90
C GLN A 319 37.75 -10.90 4.31
N GLN A 320 39.02 -11.17 4.63
CA GLN A 320 39.71 -10.60 5.80
C GLN A 320 40.47 -9.33 5.41
N THR A 321 40.81 -8.49 6.39
CA THR A 321 41.60 -7.27 6.16
C THR A 321 42.95 -7.54 5.49
N SER A 322 43.60 -8.68 5.79
CA SER A 322 44.87 -9.08 5.13
C SER A 322 44.70 -9.49 3.68
N ASP A 323 43.53 -9.99 3.30
CA ASP A 323 43.24 -10.37 1.92
C ASP A 323 43.09 -9.10 1.07
N ALA A 324 42.41 -8.07 1.59
CA ALA A 324 42.32 -6.74 0.96
C ALA A 324 43.70 -6.08 0.77
N GLN A 325 44.64 -6.22 1.72
CA GLN A 325 46.02 -5.73 1.53
C GLN A 325 46.70 -6.34 0.30
N SER A 326 46.39 -7.62 0.00
CA SER A 326 46.96 -8.33 -1.14
C SER A 326 46.36 -7.91 -2.48
N THR A 327 45.10 -7.49 -2.48
CA THR A 327 44.35 -7.07 -3.68
C THR A 327 44.36 -5.55 -3.91
N PHE A 328 44.76 -4.75 -2.92
CA PHE A 328 44.79 -3.28 -2.97
C PHE A 328 45.42 -2.73 -4.27
N ASN A 329 46.58 -3.25 -4.67
CA ASN A 329 47.27 -2.76 -5.86
C ASN A 329 46.52 -3.08 -7.16
N ALA A 330 45.74 -4.15 -7.19
CA ALA A 330 44.99 -4.57 -8.37
C ALA A 330 43.64 -3.87 -8.49
N ASN A 331 43.03 -3.49 -7.35
CA ASN A 331 41.68 -2.96 -7.30
C ASN A 331 41.64 -1.45 -7.00
N VAL A 332 42.27 -1.02 -5.90
CA VAL A 332 42.14 0.34 -5.37
C VAL A 332 43.03 1.34 -6.12
N ILE A 333 44.28 0.97 -6.44
CA ILE A 333 45.17 1.87 -7.21
C ILE A 333 44.55 2.29 -8.54
N PRO A 334 44.03 1.37 -9.39
CA PRO A 334 43.43 1.76 -10.66
C PRO A 334 42.11 2.53 -10.54
N ALA A 335 41.46 2.49 -9.38
CA ALA A 335 40.20 3.18 -9.12
C ALA A 335 40.37 4.64 -8.68
N TYR A 336 41.61 5.07 -8.40
CA TYR A 336 41.91 6.49 -8.17
C TYR A 336 41.72 7.29 -9.46
N ASP A 337 40.96 8.37 -9.39
CA ASP A 337 40.68 9.26 -10.52
C ASP A 337 41.20 10.66 -10.23
N GLU A 338 42.36 10.99 -10.81
CA GLU A 338 43.01 12.30 -10.64
C GLU A 338 42.19 13.48 -11.15
N SER A 339 41.12 13.23 -11.92
CA SER A 339 40.20 14.28 -12.39
C SER A 339 39.17 14.70 -11.35
N ARG A 340 39.08 13.96 -10.24
CA ARG A 340 38.12 14.20 -9.14
C ARG A 340 38.82 14.95 -8.02
N GLU A 341 38.12 15.92 -7.44
CA GLU A 341 38.63 16.70 -6.31
C GLU A 341 38.70 15.84 -5.05
N PHE A 342 37.65 15.04 -4.82
CA PHE A 342 37.58 14.13 -3.69
C PHE A 342 37.58 12.68 -4.17
N ASN A 343 38.71 12.01 -3.95
CA ASN A 343 38.79 10.56 -4.03
C ASN A 343 38.67 10.00 -2.62
N ILE A 344 37.60 9.28 -2.32
CA ILE A 344 37.24 8.79 -0.99
C ILE A 344 37.38 7.27 -0.99
N TYR A 345 38.14 6.73 -0.05
CA TYR A 345 38.34 5.29 0.15
C TYR A 345 37.64 4.85 1.43
N VAL A 346 36.65 3.96 1.31
CA VAL A 346 35.76 3.59 2.39
C VAL A 346 35.99 2.16 2.84
N LEU A 347 36.34 1.99 4.11
CA LEU A 347 36.47 0.72 4.82
C LEU A 347 35.25 0.52 5.72
N ASN A 348 34.17 -0.01 5.16
CA ASN A 348 32.86 -0.02 5.83
C ASN A 348 32.64 -1.29 6.66
N GLY A 349 32.64 -1.17 8.00
CA GLY A 349 32.34 -2.27 8.93
C GLY A 349 33.26 -3.49 8.79
N PHE A 350 34.48 -3.28 8.27
CA PHE A 350 35.37 -4.32 7.78
C PHE A 350 36.22 -4.94 8.89
N GLY A 351 36.40 -6.26 8.85
CA GLY A 351 37.22 -7.02 9.80
C GLY A 351 36.46 -8.05 10.62
N ILE A 352 35.15 -8.20 10.43
CA ILE A 352 34.37 -9.23 11.15
C ILE A 352 34.84 -10.65 10.84
N ASN A 353 35.30 -10.90 9.61
CA ASN A 353 35.83 -12.21 9.22
C ASN A 353 37.14 -12.51 9.93
N ASP A 354 37.99 -11.52 10.13
CA ASP A 354 39.20 -11.64 10.93
C ASP A 354 38.86 -12.03 12.38
N CYS A 355 37.89 -11.35 12.98
CA CYS A 355 37.40 -11.67 14.33
C CYS A 355 36.86 -13.11 14.39
N ARG A 356 36.02 -13.51 13.42
CA ARG A 356 35.44 -14.86 13.32
C ARG A 356 36.49 -15.96 13.17
N LEU A 357 37.58 -15.66 12.46
CA LEU A 357 38.70 -16.58 12.24
C LEU A 357 39.76 -16.52 13.37
N GLY A 358 39.55 -15.66 14.38
CA GLY A 358 40.38 -15.58 15.57
C GLY A 358 41.70 -14.83 15.37
N ARG A 359 41.81 -13.94 14.38
CA ARG A 359 42.95 -13.01 14.31
C ARG A 359 42.90 -12.04 15.49
N SER A 360 44.07 -11.63 15.97
CA SER A 360 44.15 -10.69 17.10
C SER A 360 43.70 -9.29 16.68
N SER A 361 43.14 -8.50 17.60
CA SER A 361 42.80 -7.10 17.33
C SER A 361 43.99 -6.30 16.83
N SER A 362 45.21 -6.58 17.34
CA SER A 362 46.44 -5.94 16.85
C SER A 362 46.77 -6.25 15.40
N ASP A 363 46.53 -7.48 14.94
CA ASP A 363 46.79 -7.85 13.53
C ASP A 363 45.77 -7.19 12.58
N ILE A 364 44.51 -7.09 13.04
CA ILE A 364 43.42 -6.43 12.31
C ILE A 364 43.73 -4.94 12.19
N ILE A 365 44.03 -4.28 13.31
CA ILE A 365 44.42 -2.87 13.36
C ILE A 365 45.61 -2.59 12.44
N ALA A 366 46.67 -3.41 12.51
CA ALA A 366 47.83 -3.23 11.64
C ALA A 366 47.48 -3.36 10.15
N SER A 367 46.54 -4.25 9.79
CA SER A 367 46.10 -4.42 8.40
C SER A 367 45.28 -3.22 7.92
N LEU A 368 44.36 -2.71 8.75
CA LEU A 368 43.57 -1.51 8.47
C LEU A 368 44.43 -0.25 8.36
N THR A 369 45.42 -0.08 9.24
CA THR A 369 46.37 1.03 9.18
C THR A 369 47.17 1.02 7.88
N ASP A 370 47.70 -0.14 7.44
CA ASP A 370 48.45 -0.24 6.17
C ASP A 370 47.56 0.08 4.95
N LEU A 371 46.29 -0.37 4.93
CA LEU A 371 45.34 0.01 3.89
C LEU A 371 45.10 1.53 3.85
N ALA A 372 44.84 2.13 5.02
CA ALA A 372 44.63 3.57 5.14
C ALA A 372 45.86 4.38 4.70
N GLU A 373 47.06 4.00 5.15
CA GLU A 373 48.31 4.66 4.76
C GLU A 373 48.58 4.57 3.26
N ARG A 374 48.31 3.43 2.63
CA ARG A 374 48.47 3.26 1.17
C ARG A 374 47.48 4.11 0.39
N ALA A 375 46.21 4.13 0.81
CA ALA A 375 45.20 4.98 0.20
C ALA A 375 45.58 6.46 0.35
N LYS A 376 45.98 6.89 1.55
CA LYS A 376 46.41 8.26 1.81
C LYS A 376 47.64 8.66 0.99
N ALA A 377 48.58 7.75 0.78
CA ALA A 377 49.76 7.98 -0.05
C ALA A 377 49.44 8.18 -1.55
N LEU A 378 48.29 7.68 -2.03
CA LEU A 378 47.77 7.94 -3.38
C LEU A 378 46.98 9.25 -3.48
N GLY A 379 46.62 9.85 -2.34
CA GLY A 379 45.78 11.05 -2.28
C GLY A 379 44.30 10.77 -2.02
N PHE A 380 43.93 9.56 -1.60
CA PHE A 380 42.58 9.32 -1.10
C PHE A 380 42.36 10.00 0.26
N TYR A 381 41.13 10.45 0.49
CA TYR A 381 40.58 10.63 1.82
C TYR A 381 40.06 9.28 2.32
N VAL A 382 40.38 8.92 3.57
CA VAL A 382 40.04 7.60 4.10
C VAL A 382 38.91 7.70 5.11
N VAL A 383 37.83 6.96 4.84
CA VAL A 383 36.66 6.80 5.71
C VAL A 383 36.68 5.39 6.28
N ILE A 384 36.48 5.27 7.59
CA ILE A 384 36.36 3.97 8.25
C ILE A 384 35.18 3.99 9.22
N SER A 385 34.44 2.88 9.28
CA SER A 385 33.33 2.72 10.21
C SER A 385 33.53 1.58 11.18
N THR A 386 32.90 1.68 12.36
CA THR A 386 32.93 0.60 13.35
C THR A 386 32.31 -0.68 12.79
N ILE A 387 32.84 -1.83 13.21
CA ILE A 387 32.35 -3.15 12.80
C ILE A 387 31.01 -3.39 13.52
N PRO A 388 29.88 -3.60 12.82
CA PRO A 388 28.59 -3.86 13.47
C PRO A 388 28.59 -5.17 14.26
N PRO A 389 27.78 -5.27 15.33
CA PRO A 389 27.68 -6.48 16.11
C PRO A 389 27.15 -7.65 15.27
N ARG A 390 27.45 -8.86 15.73
CA ARG A 390 26.86 -10.09 15.21
C ARG A 390 26.28 -10.85 16.37
N ASP A 391 25.08 -11.36 16.16
CA ASP A 391 24.25 -11.91 17.22
C ASP A 391 24.75 -13.25 17.81
N THR A 392 25.38 -14.10 17.01
CA THR A 392 25.98 -15.37 17.48
C THR A 392 27.50 -15.30 17.68
N SER A 393 28.05 -14.12 17.98
CA SER A 393 29.46 -13.98 18.35
C SER A 393 29.75 -14.60 19.73
N THR A 394 30.89 -15.28 19.86
CA THR A 394 31.40 -15.69 21.17
C THR A 394 31.97 -14.48 21.91
N GLU A 395 32.09 -14.55 23.24
CA GLU A 395 32.69 -13.49 24.06
C GLU A 395 34.09 -13.09 23.56
N THR A 396 34.88 -14.03 23.04
CA THR A 396 36.22 -13.76 22.47
C THR A 396 36.18 -13.02 21.14
N ILE A 397 35.26 -13.41 20.24
CA ILE A 397 35.06 -12.71 18.96
C ILE A 397 34.60 -11.28 19.25
N GLU A 398 33.65 -11.13 20.18
CA GLU A 398 33.08 -9.85 20.54
C GLU A 398 34.09 -8.93 21.22
N ALA A 399 34.92 -9.45 22.14
CA ALA A 399 36.00 -8.68 22.75
C ALA A 399 37.04 -8.20 21.72
N THR A 400 37.32 -9.01 20.68
CA THR A 400 38.22 -8.61 19.60
C THR A 400 37.59 -7.50 18.76
N ARG A 401 36.31 -7.65 18.38
CA ARG A 401 35.54 -6.62 17.64
C ARG A 401 35.50 -5.30 18.40
N VAL A 402 35.13 -5.34 19.68
CA VAL A 402 35.08 -4.16 20.55
C VAL A 402 36.44 -3.48 20.62
N ALA A 403 37.53 -4.22 20.81
CA ALA A 403 38.86 -3.64 20.83
C ALA A 403 39.26 -2.95 19.50
N VAL A 404 38.82 -3.49 18.36
CA VAL A 404 39.03 -2.84 17.05
C VAL A 404 38.17 -1.58 16.92
N ASN A 405 36.92 -1.61 17.36
CA ASN A 405 36.03 -0.44 17.33
C ASN A 405 36.48 0.68 18.27
N ASP A 406 36.93 0.33 19.47
CA ASP A 406 37.56 1.26 20.40
C ASP A 406 38.76 1.94 19.75
N TRP A 407 39.58 1.19 19.00
CA TRP A 407 40.67 1.76 18.21
C TRP A 407 40.13 2.68 17.10
N ILE A 408 39.13 2.27 16.31
CA ILE A 408 38.54 3.12 15.26
C ILE A 408 38.14 4.48 15.82
N MET A 409 37.47 4.51 16.98
CA MET A 409 36.90 5.73 17.56
C MET A 409 37.87 6.56 18.41
N SER A 410 38.85 5.94 19.08
CA SER A 410 39.76 6.64 20.01
C SER A 410 41.06 7.13 19.37
N ASN A 411 41.30 6.78 18.10
CA ASN A 411 42.61 6.89 17.49
C ASN A 411 42.89 8.24 16.81
N THR A 412 44.16 8.65 16.82
CA THR A 412 44.67 9.93 16.26
C THR A 412 45.43 9.75 14.94
N GLU A 413 45.37 8.56 14.32
CA GLU A 413 46.04 8.32 13.03
C GLU A 413 45.64 9.34 11.99
N THR A 414 46.65 9.99 11.41
CA THR A 414 46.50 11.01 10.38
C THR A 414 46.16 10.44 9.00
N SER A 415 46.25 9.11 8.86
CA SER A 415 45.91 8.39 7.63
C SER A 415 44.41 8.12 7.48
N ILE A 416 43.61 8.43 8.50
CA ILE A 416 42.14 8.29 8.50
C ILE A 416 41.54 9.69 8.68
N ASP A 417 40.77 10.13 7.69
CA ASP A 417 40.15 11.45 7.66
C ASP A 417 38.82 11.42 8.42
N LEU A 418 37.94 10.48 8.09
CA LEU A 418 36.61 10.36 8.70
C LEU A 418 36.44 9.03 9.44
N ARG A 419 35.86 9.11 10.64
CA ARG A 419 35.48 7.96 11.46
C ARG A 419 34.00 8.04 11.73
N TYR A 420 33.30 6.94 11.48
CA TYR A 420 31.86 6.87 11.67
C TYR A 420 31.49 5.70 12.60
N ASP A 421 30.74 5.99 13.66
CA ASP A 421 30.30 4.95 14.60
C ASP A 421 28.89 4.43 14.26
N LEU A 422 28.84 3.35 13.50
CA LEU A 422 27.57 2.68 13.18
C LEU A 422 26.86 2.12 14.40
N ASN A 423 27.62 1.70 15.42
CA ASN A 423 27.03 1.11 16.62
C ASN A 423 26.39 2.15 17.55
N SER A 424 26.55 3.44 17.24
CA SER A 424 25.89 4.51 18.00
C SER A 424 24.41 4.66 17.63
N ASP A 425 23.99 4.14 16.47
CA ASP A 425 22.58 4.11 16.08
C ASP A 425 21.86 2.99 16.85
N GLU A 426 20.91 3.38 17.70
CA GLU A 426 20.17 2.44 18.55
C GLU A 426 19.37 1.40 17.75
N ARG A 427 19.07 1.67 16.47
CA ARG A 427 18.44 0.72 15.56
C ARG A 427 19.39 -0.44 15.23
N ILE A 428 20.70 -0.19 15.15
CA ILE A 428 21.72 -1.21 14.82
C ILE A 428 22.24 -1.89 16.10
N GLY A 429 21.36 -2.69 16.72
CA GLY A 429 21.64 -3.45 17.95
C GLY A 429 21.76 -4.97 17.76
N VAL A 430 22.34 -5.64 18.75
CA VAL A 430 22.27 -7.12 18.88
C VAL A 430 20.80 -7.53 19.02
N TRP A 431 20.37 -8.58 18.31
CA TRP A 431 18.96 -9.02 18.24
C TRP A 431 17.97 -8.01 17.64
N SER A 432 18.44 -7.00 16.91
CA SER A 432 17.52 -6.11 16.18
C SER A 432 16.85 -6.85 15.02
N SER A 433 15.62 -6.44 14.68
CA SER A 433 14.89 -6.90 13.51
C SER A 433 15.58 -6.53 12.19
N TYR A 434 16.58 -5.64 12.23
CA TYR A 434 17.32 -5.14 11.09
C TYR A 434 18.42 -6.08 10.58
N TYR A 435 18.46 -7.33 11.05
CA TYR A 435 19.33 -8.38 10.53
C TYR A 435 18.52 -9.46 9.82
N TYR A 436 19.09 -10.02 8.76
CA TYR A 436 18.58 -11.28 8.21
C TYR A 436 18.67 -12.41 9.25
N SER A 437 17.99 -13.53 8.98
CA SER A 437 18.01 -14.71 9.84
C SER A 437 19.40 -15.33 10.05
N ASP A 438 20.38 -14.97 9.21
CA ASP A 438 21.80 -15.35 9.41
C ASP A 438 22.51 -14.52 10.49
N ILE A 439 21.81 -13.49 11.00
CA ILE A 439 22.13 -12.60 12.11
C ILE A 439 23.51 -11.93 11.99
N SER A 440 23.96 -11.82 10.74
CA SER A 440 25.30 -11.43 10.33
C SER A 440 25.26 -10.27 9.35
N HIS A 441 24.29 -10.29 8.44
CA HIS A 441 24.03 -9.25 7.45
C HIS A 441 22.77 -8.48 7.83
N LEU A 442 22.80 -7.17 7.63
CA LEU A 442 21.62 -6.33 7.79
C LEU A 442 20.59 -6.67 6.71
N ASN A 443 19.31 -6.69 7.08
CA ASN A 443 18.20 -6.73 6.12
C ASN A 443 18.13 -5.39 5.35
N TYR A 444 17.10 -5.20 4.52
CA TYR A 444 16.99 -3.98 3.71
C TYR A 444 16.93 -2.71 4.56
N ALA A 445 15.99 -2.63 5.51
CA ALA A 445 15.91 -1.49 6.41
C ALA A 445 17.20 -1.24 7.21
N GLY A 446 17.90 -2.29 7.64
CA GLY A 446 19.19 -2.16 8.30
C GLY A 446 20.27 -1.59 7.37
N GLN A 447 20.26 -1.97 6.09
CA GLN A 447 21.17 -1.40 5.09
C GLN A 447 20.84 0.05 4.77
N ASP A 448 19.57 0.46 4.79
CA ASP A 448 19.17 1.86 4.65
C ASP A 448 19.63 2.70 5.83
N ILE A 449 19.48 2.21 7.05
CA ILE A 449 20.01 2.86 8.24
C ILE A 449 21.53 3.03 8.13
N TRP A 450 22.24 2.00 7.66
CA TRP A 450 23.68 2.11 7.46
C TRP A 450 24.02 3.14 6.38
N ALA A 451 23.33 3.09 5.24
CA ALA A 451 23.53 4.02 4.14
C ALA A 451 23.23 5.46 4.53
N GLU A 452 22.12 5.72 5.24
CA GLU A 452 21.75 7.01 5.83
C GLU A 452 22.92 7.62 6.58
N ASN A 453 23.36 6.90 7.60
CA ASN A 453 24.31 7.43 8.54
C ASN A 453 25.70 7.67 7.92
N ILE A 454 26.17 6.75 7.06
CA ILE A 454 27.47 6.96 6.41
C ILE A 454 27.39 8.04 5.34
N SER A 455 26.24 8.20 4.66
CA SER A 455 26.03 9.31 3.71
C SER A 455 26.08 10.64 4.44
N ILE A 456 25.43 10.76 5.59
CA ILE A 456 25.45 11.98 6.42
C ILE A 456 26.89 12.27 6.86
N ALA A 457 27.60 11.27 7.38
CA ALA A 457 28.98 11.44 7.82
C ALA A 457 29.90 11.89 6.67
N ILE A 458 29.73 11.33 5.47
CA ILE A 458 30.49 11.75 4.28
C ILE A 458 30.10 13.18 3.86
N ALA A 459 28.81 13.51 3.80
CA ALA A 459 28.36 14.84 3.40
C ALA A 459 28.80 15.95 4.37
N ASP A 460 28.79 15.67 5.67
CA ASP A 460 29.26 16.61 6.70
C ASP A 460 30.77 16.87 6.61
N GLU A 461 31.57 15.86 6.22
CA GLU A 461 33.02 15.98 6.13
C GLU A 461 33.50 16.60 4.81
N PHE A 462 32.82 16.30 3.69
CA PHE A 462 33.26 16.69 2.35
C PHE A 462 32.38 17.81 1.79
N GLU A 463 32.91 19.04 1.82
CA GLU A 463 32.22 20.24 1.31
C GLU A 463 31.63 20.01 -0.08
N GLY A 464 30.36 20.39 -0.27
CA GLY A 464 29.64 20.31 -1.53
C GLY A 464 28.87 19.00 -1.76
N LEU A 465 28.99 18.01 -0.87
CA LEU A 465 28.05 16.90 -0.79
C LEU A 465 26.88 17.26 0.12
N SER A 466 25.72 16.77 -0.25
CA SER A 466 24.50 16.79 0.54
C SER A 466 23.85 15.41 0.50
N THR A 467 23.06 15.09 1.52
CA THR A 467 22.27 13.87 1.57
C THR A 467 20.81 14.16 1.30
N SER A 468 20.18 13.36 0.45
CA SER A 468 18.73 13.24 0.44
C SER A 468 18.26 12.50 1.70
N ALA A 469 17.04 12.81 2.16
CA ALA A 469 16.43 12.04 3.23
C ALA A 469 16.24 10.59 2.77
N VAL A 470 16.52 9.63 3.66
CA VAL A 470 16.24 8.22 3.37
C VAL A 470 14.73 8.03 3.29
N PRO A 471 14.21 7.33 2.26
CA PRO A 471 12.80 7.01 2.20
C PRO A 471 12.38 6.30 3.49
N VAL A 472 11.31 6.79 4.13
CA VAL A 472 10.74 6.10 5.29
C VAL A 472 9.93 4.92 4.77
N ASN A 473 10.22 3.70 5.25
CA ASN A 473 9.46 2.51 4.90
C ASN A 473 7.96 2.72 5.06
N GLN A 474 7.17 2.32 4.06
CA GLN A 474 5.72 2.32 4.12
C GLN A 474 5.21 0.93 4.47
N THR A 475 4.36 0.87 5.50
CA THR A 475 3.72 -0.37 5.93
C THR A 475 3.01 -1.08 4.77
N PRO A 476 3.19 -2.41 4.60
CA PRO A 476 2.57 -3.14 3.51
C PRO A 476 1.05 -3.22 3.69
N THR A 477 0.32 -3.44 2.60
CA THR A 477 -1.13 -3.65 2.61
C THR A 477 -1.46 -5.12 2.40
N ALA A 478 -1.99 -5.76 3.44
CA ALA A 478 -2.50 -7.14 3.34
C ALA A 478 -3.84 -7.20 2.62
N ASN A 479 -3.90 -7.98 1.55
CA ASN A 479 -5.12 -8.30 0.83
C ASN A 479 -5.38 -9.80 0.94
N ALA A 480 -6.35 -10.17 1.79
CA ALA A 480 -6.71 -11.57 2.02
C ALA A 480 -7.53 -12.21 0.88
N GLY A 481 -7.82 -11.45 -0.18
CA GLY A 481 -8.69 -11.86 -1.27
C GLY A 481 -10.19 -11.73 -0.94
N PRO A 482 -11.07 -11.99 -1.92
CA PRO A 482 -12.51 -11.88 -1.74
C PRO A 482 -13.10 -13.04 -0.92
N ASP A 483 -14.24 -12.79 -0.28
CA ASP A 483 -15.03 -13.82 0.40
C ASP A 483 -15.40 -14.98 -0.53
N GLN A 484 -15.37 -16.20 0.01
CA GLN A 484 -15.60 -17.44 -0.73
C GLN A 484 -16.87 -18.14 -0.25
N SER A 485 -17.44 -18.98 -1.13
CA SER A 485 -18.54 -19.88 -0.79
C SER A 485 -18.21 -21.30 -1.25
N VAL A 486 -18.26 -22.26 -0.32
CA VAL A 486 -17.84 -23.64 -0.58
C VAL A 486 -18.84 -24.65 -0.01
N ALA A 487 -18.93 -25.82 -0.64
CA ALA A 487 -19.65 -26.94 -0.07
C ALA A 487 -18.91 -27.48 1.16
N ALA A 488 -19.63 -28.18 2.03
CA ALA A 488 -19.04 -28.93 3.14
C ALA A 488 -18.05 -30.01 2.64
N ALA A 489 -17.03 -30.31 3.44
CA ALA A 489 -16.01 -31.33 3.14
C ALA A 489 -15.28 -31.12 1.78
N THR A 490 -15.12 -29.88 1.34
CA THR A 490 -14.46 -29.52 0.07
C THR A 490 -13.21 -28.70 0.35
N GLN A 491 -12.17 -28.90 -0.45
CA GLN A 491 -10.94 -28.09 -0.36
C GLN A 491 -11.21 -26.66 -0.84
N PHE A 492 -10.65 -25.68 -0.13
CA PHE A 492 -10.62 -24.27 -0.51
C PHE A 492 -9.19 -23.73 -0.38
N MET A 493 -8.93 -22.60 -1.04
CA MET A 493 -7.63 -21.93 -1.10
C MET A 493 -7.83 -20.45 -0.78
N LEU A 494 -7.10 -19.93 0.20
CA LEU A 494 -7.04 -18.48 0.42
C LEU A 494 -6.01 -17.89 -0.55
N ASP A 495 -6.11 -16.60 -0.86
CA ASP A 495 -5.22 -15.96 -1.83
C ASP A 495 -4.78 -14.58 -1.33
N GLY A 496 -3.56 -14.53 -0.80
CA GLY A 496 -2.89 -13.33 -0.30
C GLY A 496 -2.04 -12.62 -1.36
N THR A 497 -2.01 -13.11 -2.61
CA THR A 497 -1.07 -12.62 -3.64
C THR A 497 -1.41 -11.23 -4.16
N GLY A 498 -2.60 -10.72 -3.86
CA GLY A 498 -2.99 -9.33 -4.16
C GLY A 498 -2.53 -8.32 -3.10
N SER A 499 -1.72 -8.75 -2.12
CA SER A 499 -1.11 -7.84 -1.13
C SER A 499 -0.01 -7.02 -1.80
N LEU A 500 0.20 -5.80 -1.34
CA LEU A 500 1.11 -4.84 -1.97
C LEU A 500 2.00 -4.17 -0.94
N ASP A 501 3.24 -3.98 -1.35
CA ASP A 501 4.18 -3.07 -0.75
C ASP A 501 4.59 -2.05 -1.84
N THR A 502 4.56 -0.76 -1.51
CA THR A 502 4.67 0.34 -2.47
C THR A 502 6.11 0.82 -2.69
N ASP A 503 6.97 0.57 -1.72
CA ASP A 503 8.39 0.94 -1.70
C ASP A 503 9.31 -0.29 -1.56
N GLY A 504 8.76 -1.44 -1.18
CA GLY A 504 9.50 -2.70 -1.08
C GLY A 504 8.80 -3.91 -1.70
N THR A 505 9.03 -5.07 -1.07
CA THR A 505 8.43 -6.35 -1.44
C THR A 505 7.96 -7.14 -0.22
N ILE A 506 6.85 -7.87 -0.36
CA ILE A 506 6.35 -8.74 0.72
C ILE A 506 7.17 -10.05 0.79
N VAL A 507 7.69 -10.36 1.97
CA VAL A 507 8.51 -11.56 2.22
C VAL A 507 7.81 -12.60 3.10
N GLU A 508 6.74 -12.24 3.80
CA GLU A 508 6.02 -13.17 4.68
C GLU A 508 4.49 -12.98 4.63
N TRP A 509 3.74 -14.09 4.69
CA TRP A 509 2.27 -14.12 4.80
C TRP A 509 1.85 -14.94 6.03
N ARG A 510 1.20 -14.29 6.99
CA ARG A 510 0.77 -14.89 8.26
C ARG A 510 -0.75 -14.97 8.32
N TRP A 511 -1.27 -16.20 8.22
CA TRP A 511 -2.69 -16.47 8.28
C TRP A 511 -3.14 -16.94 9.68
N THR A 512 -4.18 -16.31 10.21
CA THR A 512 -4.82 -16.70 11.48
C THR A 512 -6.32 -16.88 11.29
N GLN A 513 -6.86 -18.04 11.69
CA GLN A 513 -8.31 -18.22 11.74
C GLN A 513 -8.89 -17.58 13.01
N THR A 514 -9.89 -16.73 12.87
CA THR A 514 -10.47 -15.94 13.98
C THR A 514 -11.91 -16.33 14.32
N ALA A 515 -12.62 -17.02 13.42
CA ALA A 515 -13.99 -17.49 13.67
C ALA A 515 -14.34 -18.81 12.94
N GLY A 516 -15.42 -19.45 13.38
CA GLY A 516 -15.93 -20.72 12.84
C GLY A 516 -15.23 -21.97 13.39
N ASP A 517 -15.61 -23.15 12.90
CA ASP A 517 -14.92 -24.40 13.21
C ASP A 517 -13.46 -24.35 12.72
N THR A 518 -12.51 -24.71 13.57
CA THR A 518 -11.08 -24.71 13.23
C THR A 518 -10.76 -25.70 12.10
N VAL A 519 -10.02 -25.24 11.10
CA VAL A 519 -9.41 -26.07 10.04
C VAL A 519 -7.89 -26.05 10.15
N ILE A 520 -7.23 -27.03 9.52
CA ILE A 520 -5.78 -27.07 9.39
C ILE A 520 -5.41 -26.48 8.02
N LEU A 521 -4.67 -25.37 8.01
CA LEU A 521 -4.11 -24.77 6.80
C LEU A 521 -2.82 -25.50 6.39
N ASN A 522 -2.71 -25.87 5.11
CA ASN A 522 -1.43 -26.24 4.49
C ASN A 522 -0.73 -24.95 4.03
N LEU A 523 0.45 -24.68 4.59
CA LEU A 523 1.26 -23.48 4.36
C LEU A 523 2.51 -23.75 3.49
N GLU A 524 2.51 -24.80 2.66
CA GLU A 524 3.60 -25.03 1.68
C GLU A 524 3.77 -23.84 0.70
N ASP A 525 2.66 -23.16 0.37
CA ASP A 525 2.64 -21.84 -0.26
C ASP A 525 1.90 -20.87 0.69
N PRO A 526 2.62 -20.11 1.54
CA PRO A 526 2.02 -19.22 2.53
C PRO A 526 1.16 -18.10 1.92
N ALA A 527 1.44 -17.68 0.69
CA ALA A 527 0.64 -16.71 -0.03
C ALA A 527 -0.69 -17.32 -0.52
N ARG A 528 -0.76 -18.65 -0.70
CA ARG A 528 -1.97 -19.36 -1.15
C ARG A 528 -2.24 -20.65 -0.36
N PRO A 529 -2.54 -20.55 0.94
CA PRO A 529 -2.71 -21.73 1.76
C PRO A 529 -4.03 -22.45 1.43
N THR A 530 -4.06 -23.76 1.64
CA THR A 530 -5.26 -24.59 1.39
C THR A 530 -5.77 -25.29 2.64
N ALA A 531 -7.08 -25.55 2.70
CA ALA A 531 -7.70 -26.33 3.77
C ALA A 531 -8.96 -27.05 3.29
N THR A 532 -9.45 -28.02 4.06
CA THR A 532 -10.74 -28.70 3.78
C THR A 532 -11.82 -28.15 4.71
N SER A 533 -12.95 -27.73 4.13
CA SER A 533 -14.07 -27.18 4.89
C SER A 533 -14.70 -28.24 5.82
N PRO A 534 -15.18 -27.83 7.01
CA PRO A 534 -15.86 -28.73 7.94
C PRO A 534 -17.19 -29.27 7.37
N SER A 535 -17.63 -30.41 7.90
CA SER A 535 -18.86 -31.08 7.50
C SER A 535 -19.89 -31.03 8.63
N ARG A 536 -20.75 -30.01 8.61
CA ARG A 536 -21.81 -29.77 9.61
C ARG A 536 -23.18 -29.68 8.95
N THR A 537 -24.23 -29.98 9.71
CA THR A 537 -25.62 -29.84 9.27
C THR A 537 -26.16 -28.41 9.38
N ILE A 538 -25.32 -27.47 9.81
CA ILE A 538 -25.62 -26.03 9.90
C ILE A 538 -24.55 -25.30 9.10
N ALA A 539 -24.97 -24.32 8.30
CA ALA A 539 -24.06 -23.48 7.55
C ALA A 539 -23.24 -22.63 8.50
N GLN A 540 -21.98 -22.36 8.16
CA GLN A 540 -21.10 -21.58 9.01
C GLN A 540 -20.16 -20.71 8.18
N THR A 541 -19.67 -19.66 8.80
CA THR A 541 -18.64 -18.80 8.22
C THR A 541 -17.34 -19.05 8.98
N LEU A 542 -16.29 -19.39 8.24
CA LEU A 542 -14.92 -19.37 8.74
C LEU A 542 -14.32 -18.01 8.42
N THR A 543 -13.74 -17.32 9.38
CA THR A 543 -13.07 -16.03 9.14
C THR A 543 -11.57 -16.19 9.32
N PHE A 544 -10.81 -15.71 8.34
CA PHE A 544 -9.35 -15.70 8.35
C PHE A 544 -8.85 -14.27 8.28
N GLN A 545 -7.72 -14.05 8.95
CA GLN A 545 -6.97 -12.80 8.96
C GLN A 545 -5.61 -13.05 8.33
N LEU A 546 -5.18 -12.15 7.45
CA LEU A 546 -3.85 -12.10 6.85
C LEU A 546 -3.10 -10.89 7.40
N ILE A 547 -1.89 -11.12 7.88
CA ILE A 547 -0.87 -10.09 8.10
C ILE A 547 0.28 -10.40 7.16
N THR A 548 0.73 -9.42 6.39
CA THR A 548 1.94 -9.51 5.55
C THR A 548 3.09 -8.75 6.19
N VAL A 549 4.31 -9.22 5.95
CA VAL A 549 5.54 -8.56 6.39
C VAL A 549 6.36 -8.23 5.15
N ASP A 550 6.80 -6.98 5.05
CA ASP A 550 7.68 -6.51 3.98
C ASP A 550 9.13 -6.94 4.19
N ASP A 551 9.98 -6.59 3.24
CA ASP A 551 11.41 -6.89 3.23
C ASP A 551 12.22 -6.03 4.23
N GLU A 552 11.55 -5.09 4.87
CA GLU A 552 12.06 -4.15 5.85
C GLU A 552 11.63 -4.51 7.29
N GLY A 553 10.73 -5.48 7.42
CA GLY A 553 10.26 -6.08 8.66
C GLY A 553 8.98 -5.47 9.23
N GLU A 554 8.32 -4.55 8.54
CA GLU A 554 7.09 -3.91 9.00
C GLU A 554 5.86 -4.79 8.72
N GLU A 555 4.92 -4.79 9.66
CA GLU A 555 3.71 -5.62 9.57
C GLU A 555 2.52 -4.81 9.06
N SER A 556 1.79 -5.37 8.08
CA SER A 556 0.55 -4.76 7.59
C SER A 556 -0.51 -4.67 8.68
N SER A 557 -1.43 -3.70 8.54
CA SER A 557 -2.76 -3.84 9.14
C SER A 557 -3.46 -5.12 8.60
N PRO A 558 -4.23 -5.85 9.42
CA PRO A 558 -4.70 -7.15 8.99
C PRO A 558 -5.82 -7.11 7.94
N GLY A 559 -5.67 -7.85 6.84
CA GLY A 559 -6.73 -8.13 5.87
C GLY A 559 -7.62 -9.28 6.34
N THR A 560 -8.91 -9.28 5.99
CA THR A 560 -9.84 -10.37 6.37
C THR A 560 -10.55 -10.97 5.18
N VAL A 561 -10.83 -12.28 5.27
CA VAL A 561 -11.61 -13.04 4.29
C VAL A 561 -12.50 -14.05 4.98
N ASN A 562 -13.74 -14.16 4.51
CA ASN A 562 -14.71 -15.13 4.99
C ASN A 562 -14.87 -16.29 4.00
N VAL A 563 -14.94 -17.50 4.53
CA VAL A 563 -15.30 -18.71 3.78
C VAL A 563 -16.66 -19.20 4.29
N ASN A 564 -17.70 -18.96 3.50
CA ASN A 564 -19.06 -19.39 3.79
C ASN A 564 -19.23 -20.86 3.40
N VAL A 565 -19.29 -21.74 4.41
CA VAL A 565 -19.44 -23.18 4.25
C VAL A 565 -20.90 -23.56 4.31
N ALA A 566 -21.41 -24.15 3.24
CA ALA A 566 -22.79 -24.64 3.18
C ALA A 566 -23.03 -25.78 4.17
N ALA A 567 -24.24 -25.84 4.73
CA ALA A 567 -24.68 -26.99 5.51
C ALA A 567 -24.69 -28.25 4.64
N VAL A 568 -24.30 -29.38 5.22
CA VAL A 568 -24.64 -30.70 4.69
C VAL A 568 -26.15 -30.89 4.82
N VAL A 569 -26.85 -31.02 3.70
CA VAL A 569 -28.25 -31.41 3.67
C VAL A 569 -28.32 -32.93 3.77
N LEU A 570 -28.59 -33.44 4.98
CA LEU A 570 -28.89 -34.85 5.18
C LEU A 570 -30.34 -35.14 4.80
N SER A 571 -30.59 -36.30 4.18
CA SER A 571 -31.96 -36.80 3.95
C SER A 571 -32.77 -36.78 5.25
N GLU A 572 -34.03 -36.32 5.20
CA GLU A 572 -34.94 -36.38 6.35
C GLU A 572 -35.13 -37.81 6.84
N ILE A 573 -35.04 -38.79 5.94
CA ILE A 573 -35.09 -40.21 6.29
C ILE A 573 -33.84 -40.65 7.05
N LEU A 574 -32.65 -40.14 6.72
CA LEU A 574 -31.44 -40.45 7.47
C LEU A 574 -31.58 -40.03 8.95
N LYS A 575 -32.10 -38.82 9.20
CA LYS A 575 -32.39 -38.32 10.55
C LYS A 575 -33.43 -39.16 11.29
N VAL A 576 -34.33 -39.83 10.56
CA VAL A 576 -35.30 -40.78 11.13
C VAL A 576 -34.59 -42.09 11.47
N ILE A 577 -33.88 -42.71 10.54
CA ILE A 577 -33.22 -44.01 10.74
C ILE A 577 -32.15 -43.93 11.84
N GLU A 578 -31.40 -42.83 11.95
CA GLU A 578 -30.36 -42.69 12.98
C GLU A 578 -30.87 -42.72 14.42
N ARG A 579 -32.11 -42.28 14.65
CA ARG A 579 -32.72 -42.17 15.99
C ARG A 579 -33.50 -43.41 16.42
N LEU A 580 -33.79 -44.31 15.49
CA LEU A 580 -34.65 -45.47 15.73
C LEU A 580 -33.81 -46.71 16.06
N ASP A 581 -34.41 -47.55 16.90
CA ASP A 581 -33.97 -48.92 17.09
C ASP A 581 -34.71 -49.81 16.08
N PHE A 582 -34.03 -50.86 15.61
CA PHE A 582 -34.62 -51.81 14.67
C PHE A 582 -34.54 -53.23 15.22
N ASP A 583 -35.71 -53.88 15.29
CA ASP A 583 -35.79 -55.31 15.51
C ASP A 583 -35.62 -56.05 14.18
N LEU A 584 -34.71 -57.01 14.16
CA LEU A 584 -34.45 -57.87 13.02
C LEU A 584 -35.36 -59.09 13.05
N ALA A 585 -36.21 -59.25 12.03
CA ALA A 585 -37.03 -60.44 11.84
C ALA A 585 -36.44 -61.33 10.75
N THR A 586 -36.35 -62.64 11.02
CA THR A 586 -35.82 -63.65 10.11
C THR A 586 -36.79 -64.82 9.98
N GLN A 587 -36.78 -65.51 8.83
CA GLN A 587 -37.53 -66.75 8.66
C GLN A 587 -36.80 -67.95 9.30
N GLY A 588 -36.82 -68.02 10.63
CA GLY A 588 -36.16 -69.10 11.38
C GLY A 588 -34.71 -68.78 11.75
N ASP A 589 -33.87 -69.80 11.83
CA ASP A 589 -32.46 -69.65 12.19
C ASP A 589 -31.63 -69.17 10.99
N VAL A 590 -30.73 -68.22 11.25
CA VAL A 590 -29.91 -67.59 10.21
C VAL A 590 -28.70 -68.47 9.89
N ASN A 591 -28.68 -69.04 8.68
CA ASN A 591 -27.62 -69.97 8.26
C ASN A 591 -26.87 -69.45 7.04
N ALA A 592 -25.54 -69.48 7.11
CA ALA A 592 -24.68 -69.25 5.96
C ALA A 592 -24.17 -70.58 5.40
N TYR A 593 -24.55 -70.89 4.16
CA TYR A 593 -24.05 -72.06 3.45
C TYR A 593 -22.92 -71.64 2.51
N PHE A 594 -21.68 -71.93 2.90
CA PHE A 594 -20.52 -71.57 2.09
C PHE A 594 -20.61 -72.19 0.69
N GLY A 595 -20.40 -71.38 -0.35
CA GLY A 595 -20.44 -71.82 -1.75
C GLY A 595 -21.84 -72.13 -2.29
N ARG A 596 -22.92 -71.73 -1.59
CA ARG A 596 -24.30 -71.86 -2.08
C ARG A 596 -24.98 -70.50 -2.18
N ALA A 597 -25.79 -70.34 -3.22
CA ALA A 597 -26.61 -69.14 -3.43
C ALA A 597 -27.90 -69.13 -2.58
N ASN A 598 -27.88 -69.71 -1.36
CA ASN A 598 -29.02 -69.66 -0.44
C ASN A 598 -29.28 -68.21 -0.04
N ARG A 599 -30.55 -67.79 -0.01
CA ARG A 599 -30.94 -66.44 0.41
C ARG A 599 -31.75 -66.51 1.69
N GLU A 600 -31.22 -65.91 2.74
CA GLU A 600 -31.96 -65.69 3.98
C GLU A 600 -32.85 -64.47 3.82
N VAL A 601 -34.12 -64.59 4.20
CA VAL A 601 -35.06 -63.47 4.18
C VAL A 601 -35.00 -62.77 5.53
N MET A 602 -34.66 -61.48 5.51
CA MET A 602 -34.61 -60.63 6.70
C MET A 602 -35.46 -59.38 6.49
N LYS A 603 -36.05 -58.88 7.58
CA LYS A 603 -36.81 -57.62 7.61
C LYS A 603 -36.44 -56.79 8.82
N LEU A 604 -36.56 -55.47 8.71
CA LEU A 604 -36.25 -54.52 9.79
C LEU A 604 -37.52 -53.84 10.28
N LYS A 605 -37.83 -53.98 11.57
CA LYS A 605 -38.99 -53.35 12.20
C LYS A 605 -38.53 -52.17 13.08
N PRO A 606 -38.90 -50.92 12.75
CA PRO A 606 -38.53 -49.78 13.58
C PRO A 606 -39.26 -49.78 14.93
N SER A 607 -38.64 -49.19 15.95
CA SER A 607 -39.25 -48.96 17.26
C SER A 607 -40.39 -47.93 17.24
N ASP A 608 -40.40 -47.01 16.26
CA ASP A 608 -41.46 -46.05 16.00
C ASP A 608 -41.71 -45.94 14.48
N PRO A 609 -42.96 -46.11 13.99
CA PRO A 609 -43.28 -46.05 12.57
C PRO A 609 -43.21 -44.64 11.95
N THR A 610 -43.11 -43.58 12.75
CA THR A 610 -43.27 -42.20 12.28
C THR A 610 -42.16 -41.77 11.33
N GLY A 611 -42.54 -41.38 10.11
CA GLY A 611 -41.61 -40.83 9.10
C GLY A 611 -40.92 -41.87 8.22
N LEU A 612 -41.30 -43.14 8.32
CA LEU A 612 -40.84 -44.22 7.43
C LEU A 612 -41.99 -44.80 6.60
N ALA A 613 -41.72 -45.15 5.36
CA ALA A 613 -42.58 -45.99 4.55
C ALA A 613 -42.46 -47.44 5.01
N LEU A 614 -43.58 -48.05 5.40
CA LEU A 614 -43.64 -49.40 5.96
C LEU A 614 -44.59 -50.30 5.15
N ASP A 615 -44.40 -51.60 5.24
CA ASP A 615 -45.39 -52.58 4.79
C ASP A 615 -46.57 -52.69 5.77
N ALA A 616 -47.55 -53.54 5.43
CA ALA A 616 -48.76 -53.74 6.23
C ALA A 616 -48.49 -54.31 7.64
N ASP A 617 -47.35 -54.96 7.85
CA ASP A 617 -46.95 -55.57 9.13
C ASP A 617 -46.01 -54.66 9.96
N GLY A 618 -45.72 -53.46 9.43
CA GLY A 618 -44.92 -52.42 10.06
C GLY A 618 -43.40 -52.60 9.87
N PHE A 619 -42.96 -53.36 8.87
CA PHE A 619 -41.54 -53.45 8.50
C PHE A 619 -41.16 -52.34 7.51
N MET A 620 -39.94 -51.83 7.64
CA MET A 620 -39.40 -50.80 6.75
C MET A 620 -39.35 -51.30 5.30
N LEU A 621 -39.87 -50.51 4.36
CA LEU A 621 -39.67 -50.72 2.92
C LEU A 621 -38.24 -50.31 2.55
N LEU A 622 -37.43 -51.28 2.12
CA LEU A 622 -36.00 -51.14 1.84
C LEU A 622 -35.70 -50.72 0.41
N ASP A 623 -36.67 -50.88 -0.49
CA ASP A 623 -36.66 -50.36 -1.87
C ASP A 623 -37.27 -48.95 -1.97
N SER A 624 -37.64 -48.38 -0.83
CA SER A 624 -38.24 -47.05 -0.66
C SER A 624 -37.37 -46.24 0.33
N ASN A 625 -37.93 -45.22 0.99
CA ASN A 625 -37.23 -44.48 2.07
C ASN A 625 -35.89 -43.85 1.64
N THR A 626 -35.73 -43.58 0.34
CA THR A 626 -34.48 -43.10 -0.28
C THR A 626 -33.26 -43.95 0.06
N ILE A 627 -33.44 -45.25 0.33
CA ILE A 627 -32.33 -46.18 0.57
C ILE A 627 -31.62 -46.48 -0.75
N GLU A 628 -30.32 -46.20 -0.80
CA GLU A 628 -29.46 -46.47 -1.95
C GLU A 628 -28.66 -47.77 -1.83
N GLU A 629 -28.42 -48.23 -0.60
CA GLU A 629 -27.65 -49.43 -0.32
C GLU A 629 -28.00 -50.05 1.02
N VAL A 630 -28.06 -51.38 1.05
CA VAL A 630 -27.99 -52.17 2.29
C VAL A 630 -26.72 -53.01 2.24
N ARG A 631 -25.90 -52.92 3.29
CA ARG A 631 -24.75 -53.80 3.49
C ARG A 631 -24.97 -54.72 4.67
N VAL A 632 -24.52 -55.96 4.53
CA VAL A 632 -24.35 -56.88 5.65
C VAL A 632 -22.85 -57.07 5.88
N ILE A 633 -22.39 -56.82 7.10
CA ILE A 633 -20.97 -56.85 7.48
C ILE A 633 -20.78 -57.91 8.56
N ALA A 634 -19.82 -58.80 8.38
CA ALA A 634 -19.47 -59.83 9.35
C ALA A 634 -17.98 -60.19 9.24
N GLY A 635 -17.27 -60.25 10.38
CA GLY A 635 -15.89 -60.76 10.44
C GLY A 635 -14.88 -60.07 9.51
N GLY A 636 -15.06 -58.77 9.23
CA GLY A 636 -14.21 -58.00 8.32
C GLY A 636 -14.57 -58.12 6.82
N SER A 637 -15.58 -58.93 6.47
CA SER A 637 -16.14 -59.03 5.14
C SER A 637 -17.50 -58.31 5.05
N SER A 638 -17.88 -57.86 3.85
CA SER A 638 -19.18 -57.23 3.61
C SER A 638 -19.77 -57.61 2.26
N ILE A 639 -21.08 -57.75 2.21
CA ILE A 639 -21.87 -57.91 0.99
C ILE A 639 -22.88 -56.76 0.87
N SER A 640 -23.30 -56.45 -0.35
CA SER A 640 -24.06 -55.23 -0.68
C SER A 640 -25.26 -55.52 -1.57
N SER A 641 -26.31 -54.69 -1.48
CA SER A 641 -27.44 -54.66 -2.42
C SER A 641 -27.11 -54.01 -3.76
N LYS A 642 -25.93 -53.41 -3.90
CA LYS A 642 -25.40 -52.98 -5.21
C LYS A 642 -24.79 -54.14 -6.00
N THR A 643 -24.75 -55.34 -5.43
CA THR A 643 -24.36 -56.59 -6.10
C THR A 643 -25.49 -57.61 -6.00
N ASP A 644 -25.34 -58.75 -6.68
CA ASP A 644 -26.30 -59.87 -6.61
C ASP A 644 -26.40 -60.53 -5.22
N SER A 645 -25.54 -60.15 -4.27
CA SER A 645 -25.49 -60.77 -2.95
C SER A 645 -26.69 -60.40 -2.07
N ILE A 646 -27.34 -59.25 -2.31
CA ILE A 646 -28.55 -58.85 -1.60
C ILE A 646 -29.59 -58.35 -2.61
N ASN A 647 -30.75 -59.00 -2.67
CA ASN A 647 -31.89 -58.49 -3.42
C ASN A 647 -32.85 -57.82 -2.44
N LEU A 648 -33.33 -56.62 -2.77
CA LEU A 648 -34.36 -55.91 -2.01
C LEU A 648 -35.70 -56.08 -2.73
N ASP A 649 -36.74 -56.46 -2.00
CA ASP A 649 -38.11 -56.61 -2.49
C ASP A 649 -39.09 -56.11 -1.42
N GLY A 650 -39.56 -54.86 -1.55
CA GLY A 650 -40.35 -54.20 -0.53
C GLY A 650 -39.62 -54.14 0.81
N SER A 651 -40.19 -54.77 1.84
CA SER A 651 -39.59 -54.86 3.18
C SER A 651 -38.60 -56.01 3.37
N GLU A 652 -38.42 -56.86 2.36
CA GLU A 652 -37.58 -58.05 2.44
C GLU A 652 -36.20 -57.77 1.85
N MET A 653 -35.16 -58.09 2.62
CA MET A 653 -33.80 -58.28 2.07
C MET A 653 -33.52 -59.78 1.96
N LEU A 654 -33.24 -60.23 0.73
CA LEU A 654 -32.90 -61.62 0.43
C LEU A 654 -31.38 -61.74 0.31
N VAL A 655 -30.75 -62.15 1.41
CA VAL A 655 -29.31 -62.02 1.64
C VAL A 655 -28.60 -63.36 1.39
N ARG A 656 -27.63 -63.37 0.46
CA ARG A 656 -26.71 -64.50 0.25
C ARG A 656 -25.58 -64.47 1.27
N LEU A 657 -25.87 -64.87 2.51
CA LEU A 657 -24.88 -64.86 3.58
C LEU A 657 -23.65 -65.75 3.31
N GLY A 658 -23.78 -66.75 2.44
CA GLY A 658 -22.65 -67.59 2.01
C GLY A 658 -21.59 -66.85 1.19
N ASP A 659 -21.90 -65.65 0.68
CA ASP A 659 -20.96 -64.79 -0.05
C ASP A 659 -20.05 -63.98 0.91
N LEU A 660 -20.32 -63.99 2.22
CA LEU A 660 -19.44 -63.36 3.21
C LEU A 660 -18.18 -64.21 3.44
N GLU A 661 -17.02 -63.57 3.36
CA GLU A 661 -15.73 -64.19 3.66
C GLU A 661 -15.38 -64.13 5.16
N ALA A 662 -16.37 -64.32 6.05
CA ALA A 662 -16.12 -64.35 7.49
C ALA A 662 -15.60 -65.74 7.93
N SER A 663 -14.92 -65.83 9.08
CA SER A 663 -14.25 -67.06 9.53
C SER A 663 -15.13 -68.31 9.42
N LYS A 664 -14.70 -69.27 8.60
CA LYS A 664 -15.48 -70.46 8.17
C LYS A 664 -15.82 -71.48 9.27
N ASN A 665 -15.67 -71.11 10.55
CA ASN A 665 -15.88 -71.96 11.71
C ASN A 665 -16.67 -71.22 12.79
N GLY A 666 -17.89 -71.67 13.08
CA GLY A 666 -18.68 -71.23 14.23
C GLY A 666 -19.75 -70.17 13.96
N SER A 667 -20.37 -69.73 15.05
CA SER A 667 -21.44 -68.73 15.08
C SER A 667 -20.84 -67.32 15.04
N LEU A 668 -21.26 -66.48 14.09
CA LEU A 668 -20.73 -65.13 13.89
C LEU A 668 -21.84 -64.08 13.98
N TYR A 669 -21.55 -62.94 14.58
CA TYR A 669 -22.47 -61.79 14.58
C TYR A 669 -22.26 -60.97 13.31
N PHE A 670 -23.34 -60.42 12.80
CA PHE A 670 -23.33 -59.53 11.65
C PHE A 670 -24.06 -58.24 11.98
N SER A 671 -23.70 -57.20 11.24
CA SER A 671 -24.35 -55.90 11.29
C SER A 671 -24.98 -55.60 9.95
N ILE A 672 -26.18 -55.03 9.97
CA ILE A 672 -26.83 -54.46 8.80
C ILE A 672 -26.61 -52.96 8.83
N VAL A 673 -26.13 -52.42 7.72
CA VAL A 673 -25.88 -50.99 7.50
C VAL A 673 -26.74 -50.52 6.35
N VAL A 674 -27.49 -49.45 6.55
CA VAL A 674 -28.35 -48.84 5.54
C VAL A 674 -27.73 -47.51 5.12
N PHE A 675 -27.61 -47.27 3.82
CA PHE A 675 -27.18 -46.01 3.24
C PHE A 675 -28.38 -45.35 2.59
N VAL A 676 -28.67 -44.13 3.02
CA VAL A 676 -29.75 -43.30 2.50
C VAL A 676 -29.17 -42.29 1.52
N GLU A 677 -29.98 -41.77 0.59
CA GLU A 677 -29.58 -40.72 -0.35
C GLU A 677 -28.81 -39.59 0.35
N GLY A 678 -27.62 -39.29 -0.17
CA GLY A 678 -26.70 -38.29 0.37
C GLY A 678 -25.83 -38.74 1.55
N ASP A 679 -25.98 -39.97 2.06
CA ASP A 679 -25.15 -40.54 3.13
C ASP A 679 -24.05 -41.46 2.59
N THR A 680 -22.79 -41.15 2.95
CA THR A 680 -21.61 -41.96 2.59
C THR A 680 -21.11 -42.85 3.74
N LYS A 681 -21.59 -42.65 4.97
CA LYS A 681 -21.12 -43.37 6.16
C LYS A 681 -21.98 -44.58 6.49
N GLY A 682 -23.29 -44.50 6.21
CA GLY A 682 -24.25 -45.55 6.49
C GLY A 682 -24.63 -45.62 7.97
N VAL A 683 -25.87 -46.06 8.25
CA VAL A 683 -26.40 -46.23 9.60
C VAL A 683 -26.45 -47.70 9.96
N VAL A 684 -25.80 -48.10 11.06
CA VAL A 684 -25.91 -49.46 11.59
C VAL A 684 -27.27 -49.62 12.29
N VAL A 685 -28.13 -50.47 11.73
CA VAL A 685 -29.52 -50.64 12.19
C VAL A 685 -29.72 -51.91 13.03
N SER A 686 -29.01 -53.00 12.74
CA SER A 686 -29.22 -54.27 13.46
C SER A 686 -28.44 -54.41 14.77
N SER A 687 -27.67 -53.40 15.20
CA SER A 687 -26.91 -53.47 16.46
C SER A 687 -27.37 -52.45 17.51
N LYS A 688 -28.17 -51.44 17.13
CA LYS A 688 -28.57 -50.34 18.02
C LYS A 688 -29.64 -50.73 19.05
N GLY A 689 -30.49 -51.73 18.77
CA GLY A 689 -31.51 -52.16 19.72
C GLY A 689 -32.18 -53.51 19.47
N SER A 690 -31.66 -54.35 18.56
CA SER A 690 -32.31 -55.61 18.20
C SER A 690 -32.36 -56.57 19.39
N SER A 691 -33.56 -56.80 19.93
CA SER A 691 -33.81 -57.89 20.85
C SER A 691 -33.80 -59.21 20.06
N GLY A 692 -32.64 -59.86 19.99
CA GLY A 692 -32.51 -61.17 19.33
C GLY A 692 -31.59 -61.24 18.12
N ASN A 693 -30.44 -60.55 18.14
CA ASN A 693 -29.33 -60.87 17.22
C ASN A 693 -28.88 -62.31 17.45
N LYS A 694 -29.52 -63.26 16.76
CA LYS A 694 -29.09 -64.65 16.70
C LYS A 694 -27.80 -64.67 15.88
N PRO A 695 -26.72 -65.28 16.38
CA PRO A 695 -25.53 -65.38 15.57
C PRO A 695 -25.84 -66.25 14.34
N MET A 696 -25.33 -65.80 13.20
CA MET A 696 -25.36 -66.58 11.96
C MET A 696 -24.51 -67.83 12.16
N SER A 697 -25.08 -69.00 11.86
CA SER A 697 -24.33 -70.25 11.90
C SER A 697 -23.77 -70.57 10.52
N TYR A 698 -22.45 -70.72 10.42
CA TYR A 698 -21.82 -71.23 9.21
C TYR A 698 -22.04 -72.74 9.12
N VAL A 699 -22.74 -73.18 8.08
CA VAL A 699 -23.00 -74.59 7.80
C VAL A 699 -22.11 -75.02 6.64
N THR A 700 -21.01 -75.68 6.98
CA THR A 700 -20.15 -76.39 6.04
C THR A 700 -20.74 -77.78 5.84
N LEU A 701 -21.15 -78.12 4.61
CA LEU A 701 -21.61 -79.47 4.26
C LEU A 701 -20.44 -80.43 4.10
#